data_AF-A0A1Y3YZZ1-F1
#
_entry.id   AF-A0A1Y3YZZ1-F1
#
_cell.length_a   1.000
_cell.length_b   1.000
_cell.length_c   1.000
_cell.angle_alpha   90.00
_cell.angle_beta   90.00
_cell.angle_gamma   90.00
#
_symmetry.space_group_name_H-M   'P 1'
#
loop_
_entity.id
_entity.type
_entity.pdbx_description
1 polymer ?
#
loop_
_entity_poly.entity_id
_entity_poly.type
_entity_poly.pdbx_seq_one_letter_code
_entity_poly.pdbx_strand_id
1 'polypeptide(L)'
;MNMTRRMKGAYILIPLLCTLCTGCDSEDESLMSTREIGFSTTVASSEAEPGTRAEATTDNLTEMGVFAYFTGTGNFNNGSSTPNHLYNQSVKKTGGVWTYSPVRYWPANANEKVSFFAYAPHTAAVSGNANDKIRITKPTAFNAPGRPVISYSAPKGELDLLLSTGVTDCTNTHGPVQFTMKHAMTKVVFKVQLNDGDSKTITGISTECASSADFSINDANTAVTAENIGTSKSTCTATVSIAADGTAKTVKEFFLIPSHPNDTKVTLTYTDSDGSHTIEGALPNVTPNDWLSGKAIGYTLKIQDNRIIAITTDTDMAWETQQTPSPTHAFYNYIIATAEDLANFRDDVNNGNRNARALQIADIDMQDLATSPTHGEDATNWTPIGHGTQYFQGSYNGNGHTISNLKLQWHAKYTQEAGMGLFGGILNANLIGIHLRNTEIALQASSSGTGTLVGYMRENSKVISCSATGKIKTVILGEISGGMPYSTGGLIGYANCNAGLSWVVLCNAKVDIGENGSVIPNTGLCSVGGLIGYAYNVDVASCYASGNIEIKDIPTKNMYIIYVGGFCGSSTEGCIVGSYSLGDIAVSLPNRGSVDDIIYAGGFLGNINSGSLLSCYSYATLALAYPNIASQSQTGQICFGGFIGYWTENGTMFFCYGDGTSIPSSHDFSSRIFSEEFIGYGKIDEYCFSSSTLMGQTVQDIVAPGSPIESIVDYPFIKYDFSINSYWTDYRFYSKKWDSEYFWKSTPDEQGHPRISYEIEDPTLP
;
A
#
# COMPACT_ATOMS: atom_id res chain seq x y z
N MET A 1 0.01 4.11 64.94
CA MET A 1 -1.03 3.08 65.17
C MET A 1 -1.94 3.09 63.94
N ASN A 2 -1.71 2.13 63.04
CA ASN A 2 -2.52 1.53 61.95
C ASN A 2 -3.59 2.37 61.21
N MET A 3 -3.41 2.60 59.88
CA MET A 3 -4.05 1.90 58.71
C MET A 3 -5.57 2.21 58.57
N THR A 4 -6.23 2.47 57.43
CA THR A 4 -6.03 2.33 55.96
C THR A 4 -7.25 2.96 55.25
N ARG A 5 -7.14 3.49 54.02
CA ARG A 5 -8.14 3.39 52.91
C ARG A 5 -7.67 4.20 51.67
N ARG A 6 -7.10 3.55 50.64
CA ARG A 6 -7.69 3.06 49.36
C ARG A 6 -8.07 4.14 48.33
N MET A 7 -7.31 4.16 47.25
CA MET A 7 -7.51 4.84 45.96
C MET A 7 -8.70 4.27 45.17
N LYS A 8 -9.40 5.13 44.44
CA LYS A 8 -10.06 4.83 43.15
C LYS A 8 -9.90 6.06 42.25
N GLY A 9 -9.10 5.93 41.18
CA GLY A 9 -9.01 6.90 40.11
C GLY A 9 -10.04 6.57 39.02
N ALA A 10 -10.72 7.60 38.53
CA ALA A 10 -11.49 7.57 37.30
C ALA A 10 -10.91 8.67 36.41
N TYR A 11 -10.24 8.28 35.32
CA TYR A 11 -9.83 9.19 34.26
C TYR A 11 -10.89 9.10 33.16
N ILE A 12 -11.61 10.20 32.96
CA ILE A 12 -12.52 10.42 31.83
C ILE A 12 -11.70 11.18 30.79
N LEU A 13 -11.46 10.56 29.63
CA LEU A 13 -10.91 11.21 28.44
C LEU A 13 -12.07 11.83 27.64
N ILE A 14 -12.06 13.15 27.48
CA ILE A 14 -12.94 13.90 26.58
C ILE A 14 -12.09 14.30 25.37
N PRO A 15 -12.43 13.93 24.13
CA PRO A 15 -11.76 14.47 22.95
C PRO A 15 -12.34 15.85 22.65
N LEU A 16 -11.53 16.90 22.86
CA LEU A 16 -11.90 18.27 22.55
C LEU A 16 -11.69 18.52 21.04
N LEU A 17 -12.78 18.46 20.27
CA LEU A 17 -12.88 19.07 18.95
C LEU A 17 -12.81 20.60 19.12
N CYS A 18 -11.76 21.25 18.62
CA CYS A 18 -11.73 22.71 18.47
C CYS A 18 -12.20 23.09 17.06
N THR A 19 -13.45 23.51 16.97
CA THR A 19 -14.03 24.29 15.88
C THR A 19 -13.37 25.67 15.79
N LEU A 20 -13.00 26.08 14.58
CA LEU A 20 -12.64 27.46 14.24
C LEU A 20 -13.90 28.33 14.36
N CYS A 21 -14.03 29.06 15.46
CA CYS A 21 -14.92 30.21 15.56
C CYS A 21 -14.11 31.48 15.33
N THR A 22 -14.41 32.19 14.25
CA THR A 22 -14.06 33.59 14.07
C THR A 22 -14.83 34.44 15.09
N GLY A 23 -14.09 35.12 15.98
CA GLY A 23 -14.60 36.11 16.91
C GLY A 23 -13.49 37.08 17.31
N CYS A 24 -13.64 38.34 16.90
CA CYS A 24 -12.77 39.48 17.21
C CYS A 24 -12.69 39.74 18.73
N ASP A 25 -11.50 39.96 19.29
CA ASP A 25 -11.05 41.30 19.73
C ASP A 25 -9.65 41.30 20.40
N SER A 26 -8.86 42.29 19.95
CA SER A 26 -7.74 43.02 20.58
C SER A 26 -6.47 42.30 21.13
N GLU A 27 -5.37 42.53 20.39
CA GLU A 27 -3.97 42.76 20.78
C GLU A 27 -3.38 42.05 22.03
N ASP A 28 -2.63 40.98 21.75
CA ASP A 28 -1.36 40.66 22.45
C ASP A 28 -0.38 40.05 21.42
N GLU A 29 0.34 40.92 20.70
CA GLU A 29 1.52 40.52 19.90
C GLU A 29 2.71 40.26 20.84
N SER A 30 2.77 39.10 21.53
CA SER A 30 4.05 38.72 22.16
C SER A 30 4.31 37.23 22.44
N LEU A 31 3.43 36.30 22.06
CA LEU A 31 3.73 34.86 22.14
C LEU A 31 3.29 34.15 20.86
N MET A 32 4.16 34.14 19.83
CA MET A 32 3.96 33.21 18.72
C MET A 32 3.90 31.79 19.28
N SER A 33 2.77 31.10 19.08
CA SER A 33 2.64 29.69 19.48
C SER A 33 3.76 28.90 18.81
N THR A 34 4.63 28.27 19.58
CA THR A 34 5.76 27.53 19.03
C THR A 34 5.23 26.34 18.21
N ARG A 35 5.47 26.36 16.89
CA ARG A 35 5.05 25.31 15.96
C ARG A 35 5.93 24.07 16.14
N GLU A 36 5.34 22.88 16.05
CA GLU A 36 6.07 21.61 16.05
C GLU A 36 7.04 21.52 14.85
N ILE A 37 8.22 20.96 15.08
CA ILE A 37 9.15 20.61 14.00
C ILE A 37 8.70 19.29 13.40
N GLY A 38 8.09 19.33 12.21
CA GLY A 38 7.76 18.15 11.41
C GLY A 38 8.87 17.79 10.42
N PHE A 39 8.83 16.56 9.88
CA PHE A 39 9.83 16.06 8.93
C PHE A 39 9.19 15.46 7.68
N SER A 40 9.91 15.54 6.55
CA SER A 40 9.67 14.74 5.35
C SER A 40 11.00 14.33 4.72
N THR A 41 10.98 13.35 3.83
CA THR A 41 12.19 12.78 3.21
C THR A 41 11.97 12.52 1.74
N THR A 42 13.02 12.71 0.94
CA THR A 42 13.16 12.22 -0.44
C THR A 42 14.53 11.58 -0.56
N VAL A 43 14.65 10.38 -1.15
CA VAL A 43 15.96 9.83 -1.50
C VAL A 43 16.33 10.36 -2.90
N ALA A 44 17.48 11.03 -3.01
CA ALA A 44 17.93 11.57 -4.27
C ALA A 44 18.32 10.42 -5.21
N SER A 45 17.80 10.48 -6.44
CA SER A 45 17.75 9.37 -7.40
C SER A 45 17.08 8.12 -6.82
N SER A 46 15.80 8.24 -6.43
CA SER A 46 14.94 7.08 -6.24
C SER A 46 13.57 7.36 -6.86
N GLU A 47 13.43 7.10 -8.16
CA GLU A 47 12.12 6.80 -8.78
C GLU A 47 11.89 5.27 -8.82
N ALA A 48 12.54 4.53 -7.92
CA ALA A 48 12.45 3.08 -7.85
C ALA A 48 11.25 2.61 -7.01
N GLU A 49 10.41 1.79 -7.63
CA GLU A 49 9.24 1.11 -7.07
C GLU A 49 9.58 0.22 -5.86
N PRO A 50 8.78 0.25 -4.77
CA PRO A 50 8.97 -0.61 -3.61
C PRO A 50 8.49 -2.04 -3.90
N GLY A 51 9.42 -2.91 -4.33
CA GLY A 51 9.21 -4.35 -4.43
C GLY A 51 10.54 -5.11 -4.33
N THR A 52 10.70 -5.90 -3.26
CA THR A 52 11.76 -6.90 -2.99
C THR A 52 13.25 -6.48 -3.07
N ARG A 53 13.58 -5.19 -3.23
CA ARG A 53 14.98 -4.71 -3.19
C ARG A 53 15.44 -4.40 -1.76
N ALA A 54 16.73 -4.64 -1.49
CA ALA A 54 17.41 -4.17 -0.26
C ALA A 54 17.82 -2.67 -0.34
N GLU A 55 17.52 -2.00 -1.46
CA GLU A 55 17.77 -0.59 -1.74
C GLU A 55 16.81 0.31 -0.97
N ALA A 56 17.31 1.38 -0.38
CA ALA A 56 16.46 2.34 0.31
C ALA A 56 15.89 3.38 -0.67
N THR A 57 14.57 3.52 -0.69
CA THR A 57 13.80 4.46 -1.53
C THR A 57 12.99 5.41 -0.66
N THR A 58 12.45 6.47 -1.24
CA THR A 58 11.57 7.42 -0.53
C THR A 58 10.38 6.72 0.16
N ASP A 59 9.87 5.66 -0.46
CA ASP A 59 8.68 4.95 0.00
C ASP A 59 8.97 3.93 1.08
N ASN A 60 10.08 3.19 0.96
CA ASN A 60 10.44 2.13 1.92
C ASN A 60 11.25 2.63 3.14
N LEU A 61 11.61 3.91 3.18
CA LEU A 61 12.28 4.51 4.33
C LEU A 61 11.34 4.58 5.55
N THR A 62 11.61 3.79 6.58
CA THR A 62 10.73 3.63 7.75
C THR A 62 11.23 4.31 9.02
N GLU A 63 12.54 4.48 9.18
CA GLU A 63 13.13 5.09 10.38
C GLU A 63 14.47 5.78 10.08
N MET A 64 14.68 6.96 10.65
CA MET A 64 15.91 7.74 10.51
C MET A 64 16.40 8.29 11.85
N GLY A 65 17.70 8.53 11.95
CA GLY A 65 18.33 9.24 13.06
C GLY A 65 18.54 10.70 12.73
N VAL A 66 17.90 11.60 13.49
CA VAL A 66 17.96 13.04 13.26
C VAL A 66 18.82 13.75 14.31
N PHE A 67 19.65 14.67 13.83
CA PHE A 67 20.43 15.62 14.63
C PHE A 67 19.95 17.04 14.35
N ALA A 68 19.74 17.82 15.41
CA ALA A 68 19.33 19.21 15.31
C ALA A 68 20.19 20.12 16.18
N TYR A 69 20.63 21.23 15.60
CA TYR A 69 21.62 22.15 16.14
C TYR A 69 20.98 23.54 16.25
N PHE A 70 20.62 23.94 17.46
CA PHE A 70 20.13 25.30 17.73
C PHE A 70 21.33 26.25 17.93
N THR A 71 21.40 27.31 17.12
CA THR A 71 22.55 28.22 17.03
C THR A 71 22.23 29.65 17.47
N GLY A 72 21.05 29.89 18.06
CA GLY A 72 20.55 31.25 18.28
C GLY A 72 20.47 31.99 16.95
N THR A 73 20.94 33.24 16.90
CA THR A 73 20.94 34.04 15.66
C THR A 73 22.10 33.74 14.71
N GLY A 74 23.05 32.90 15.13
CA GLY A 74 24.21 32.51 14.34
C GLY A 74 23.91 31.40 13.32
N ASN A 75 24.83 31.19 12.38
CA ASN A 75 24.75 30.08 11.43
C ASN A 75 25.43 28.82 11.97
N PHE A 76 25.07 27.66 11.43
CA PHE A 76 25.74 26.41 11.70
C PHE A 76 27.22 26.49 11.37
N ASN A 77 28.03 25.95 12.28
CA ASN A 77 29.46 25.83 12.14
C ASN A 77 29.89 24.44 12.60
N ASN A 78 30.45 23.65 11.68
CA ASN A 78 30.87 22.28 11.94
C ASN A 78 31.89 22.17 13.11
N GLY A 79 32.72 23.19 13.34
CA GLY A 79 33.73 23.17 14.40
C GLY A 79 33.20 23.52 15.80
N SER A 80 32.04 24.16 15.91
CA SER A 80 31.56 24.71 17.20
C SER A 80 30.08 24.44 17.51
N SER A 81 29.26 24.10 16.52
CA SER A 81 27.83 23.83 16.72
C SER A 81 27.63 22.42 17.27
N THR A 82 26.84 22.32 18.32
CA THR A 82 26.52 21.07 19.01
C THR A 82 25.07 20.66 18.72
N PRO A 83 24.73 19.37 18.67
CA PRO A 83 23.37 18.85 18.43
C PRO A 83 22.48 19.00 19.68
N ASN A 84 22.41 20.22 20.18
CA ASN A 84 21.81 20.62 21.45
C ASN A 84 20.27 20.75 21.39
N HIS A 85 19.65 20.24 20.32
CA HIS A 85 18.21 20.28 20.12
C HIS A 85 17.64 18.87 19.89
N LEU A 86 18.26 18.09 19.01
CA LEU A 86 18.03 16.66 18.81
C LEU A 86 19.38 15.95 18.61
N TYR A 87 19.56 14.79 19.23
CA TYR A 87 20.77 13.98 19.09
C TYR A 87 20.38 12.54 18.80
N ASN A 88 20.69 12.08 17.58
CA ASN A 88 20.32 10.76 17.08
C ASN A 88 18.85 10.39 17.40
N GLN A 89 17.95 11.37 17.25
CA GLN A 89 16.53 11.19 17.54
C GLN A 89 15.97 10.20 16.53
N SER A 90 15.40 9.09 17.01
CA SER A 90 14.62 8.18 16.17
C SER A 90 13.35 8.91 15.71
N VAL A 91 13.19 9.00 14.40
CA VAL A 91 11.99 9.52 13.72
C VAL A 91 11.45 8.41 12.82
N LYS A 92 10.18 8.03 13.01
CA LYS A 92 9.55 6.85 12.39
C LYS A 92 8.41 7.25 11.47
N LYS A 93 8.28 6.55 10.34
CA LYS A 93 7.19 6.72 9.37
C LYS A 93 6.04 5.77 9.72
N THR A 94 4.88 6.31 10.09
CA THR A 94 3.67 5.53 10.40
C THR A 94 2.50 6.10 9.61
N GLY A 95 1.85 5.27 8.79
CA GLY A 95 0.75 5.73 7.93
C GLY A 95 1.16 6.81 6.92
N GLY A 96 2.44 6.87 6.53
CA GLY A 96 3.00 7.89 5.63
C GLY A 96 3.47 9.18 6.31
N VAL A 97 3.26 9.33 7.62
CA VAL A 97 3.64 10.53 8.39
C VAL A 97 4.85 10.24 9.28
N TRP A 98 5.81 11.16 9.31
CA TRP A 98 6.97 11.07 10.19
C TRP A 98 6.63 11.57 11.60
N THR A 99 6.88 10.74 12.60
CA THR A 99 6.61 11.02 14.01
C THR A 99 7.82 10.71 14.88
N TYR A 100 7.97 11.40 16.02
CA TYR A 100 9.05 11.18 16.97
C TYR A 100 8.65 11.62 18.37
N SER A 101 9.36 11.09 19.37
CA SER A 101 9.16 11.46 20.77
C SER A 101 10.50 11.53 21.50
N PRO A 102 10.71 12.53 22.37
CA PRO A 102 9.82 13.66 22.66
C PRO A 102 9.78 14.70 21.53
N VAL A 103 8.59 15.25 21.24
CA VAL A 103 8.39 16.29 20.21
C VAL A 103 9.14 17.58 20.58
N ARG A 104 9.72 18.24 19.56
CA ARG A 104 10.39 19.54 19.69
C ARG A 104 9.71 20.60 18.82
N TYR A 105 9.91 21.86 19.20
CA TYR A 105 9.24 23.00 18.60
C TYR A 105 10.25 24.01 18.08
N TRP A 106 9.86 24.74 17.03
CA TRP A 106 10.62 25.84 16.50
C TRP A 106 10.86 26.93 17.56
N PRO A 107 12.02 27.61 17.54
CA PRO A 107 12.26 28.73 18.43
C PRO A 107 11.21 29.84 18.25
N ALA A 108 10.79 30.47 19.36
CA ALA A 108 9.78 31.52 19.33
C ALA A 108 10.29 32.79 18.61
N ASN A 109 11.59 33.08 18.72
CA ASN A 109 12.20 34.23 18.06
C ASN A 109 12.46 33.90 16.58
N ALA A 110 11.90 34.73 15.68
CA ALA A 110 12.01 34.53 14.23
C ALA A 110 13.44 34.61 13.66
N ASN A 111 14.39 35.20 14.41
CA ASN A 111 15.79 35.29 14.01
C ASN A 111 16.64 34.11 14.49
N GLU A 112 16.09 33.26 15.35
CA GLU A 112 16.80 32.08 15.84
C GLU A 112 16.72 30.92 14.85
N LYS A 113 17.81 30.16 14.79
CA LYS A 113 18.06 29.15 13.75
C LYS A 113 18.26 27.77 14.34
N VAL A 114 17.76 26.78 13.61
CA VAL A 114 18.03 25.36 13.84
C VAL A 114 18.52 24.74 12.53
N SER A 115 19.58 23.95 12.60
CA SER A 115 20.10 23.17 11.46
C SER A 115 19.90 21.69 11.67
N PHE A 116 19.64 20.94 10.60
CA PHE A 116 19.26 19.54 10.66
C PHE A 116 20.10 18.66 9.75
N PHE A 117 20.40 17.46 10.24
CA PHE A 117 21.04 16.38 9.48
C PHE A 117 20.42 15.05 9.88
N ALA A 118 20.36 14.10 8.95
CA ALA A 118 19.82 12.77 9.20
C ALA A 118 20.64 11.66 8.54
N TYR A 119 20.43 10.43 9.01
CA TYR A 119 20.91 9.22 8.35
C TYR A 119 19.88 8.09 8.52
N ALA A 120 19.97 7.07 7.66
CA ALA A 120 19.10 5.91 7.72
C ALA A 120 19.80 4.62 7.22
N PRO A 121 19.40 3.44 7.72
CA PRO A 121 18.45 3.24 8.82
C PRO A 121 19.02 3.67 10.18
N HIS A 122 18.14 3.97 11.15
CA HIS A 122 18.55 4.36 12.51
C HIS A 122 19.27 3.22 13.24
N THR A 123 20.19 3.57 14.14
CA THR A 123 21.02 2.60 14.88
C THR A 123 20.23 1.64 15.77
N ALA A 124 19.05 2.02 16.26
CA ALA A 124 18.23 1.15 17.12
C ALA A 124 17.57 0.01 16.34
N ALA A 125 17.44 0.12 15.02
CA ALA A 125 16.90 -0.93 14.16
C ALA A 125 17.88 -2.10 13.93
N VAL A 126 19.10 -2.05 14.49
CA VAL A 126 20.18 -3.02 14.25
C VAL A 126 20.65 -3.73 15.55
N SER A 127 19.88 -3.68 16.64
CA SER A 127 20.33 -4.20 17.94
C SER A 127 20.31 -5.74 18.00
N GLY A 128 21.50 -6.35 18.01
CA GLY A 128 21.70 -7.77 18.23
C GLY A 128 23.18 -8.17 18.27
N ASN A 129 23.73 -8.28 19.49
CA ASN A 129 24.99 -8.94 19.86
C ASN A 129 26.30 -8.48 19.17
N ALA A 130 27.12 -7.74 19.93
CA ALA A 130 28.58 -7.61 19.84
C ALA A 130 29.25 -7.10 18.54
N ASN A 131 28.53 -6.77 17.46
CA ASN A 131 29.12 -6.15 16.26
C ASN A 131 28.16 -5.14 15.59
N ASP A 132 27.80 -4.05 16.29
CA ASP A 132 26.95 -2.98 15.75
C ASP A 132 27.53 -2.45 14.42
N LYS A 133 26.84 -2.75 13.32
CA LYS A 133 27.29 -2.42 11.96
C LYS A 133 27.30 -0.92 11.69
N ILE A 134 26.37 -0.14 12.28
CA ILE A 134 26.31 1.33 12.15
C ILE A 134 26.63 1.97 13.51
N ARG A 135 27.51 2.98 13.54
CA ARG A 135 27.86 3.74 14.75
C ARG A 135 27.97 5.24 14.46
N ILE A 136 27.70 6.06 15.47
CA ILE A 136 27.91 7.51 15.39
C ILE A 136 29.30 7.82 15.92
N THR A 137 30.20 8.24 15.04
CA THR A 137 31.57 8.64 15.39
C THR A 137 31.61 10.08 15.87
N LYS A 138 30.80 10.95 15.24
CA LYS A 138 30.60 12.35 15.64
C LYS A 138 29.16 12.77 15.34
N PRO A 139 28.63 13.77 16.06
CA PRO A 139 29.12 14.24 17.35
C PRO A 139 29.05 13.12 18.40
N THR A 140 29.97 13.09 19.38
CA THR A 140 30.04 12.00 20.38
C THR A 140 29.00 12.09 21.49
N ALA A 141 28.35 13.25 21.63
CA ALA A 141 27.30 13.52 22.61
C ALA A 141 26.46 14.73 22.19
N PHE A 142 25.33 14.94 22.87
CA PHE A 142 24.40 16.07 22.70
C PHE A 142 25.07 17.46 22.70
N ASN A 143 26.17 17.62 23.46
CA ASN A 143 26.92 18.88 23.59
C ASN A 143 28.32 18.84 22.97
N ALA A 144 28.63 17.84 22.14
CA ALA A 144 29.90 17.77 21.42
C ALA A 144 29.74 18.41 20.03
N PRO A 145 30.71 19.23 19.57
CA PRO A 145 30.60 19.87 18.26
C PRO A 145 30.85 18.88 17.13
N GLY A 146 30.35 19.22 15.95
CA GLY A 146 30.56 18.43 14.73
C GLY A 146 29.25 17.98 14.09
N ARG A 147 29.21 17.99 12.77
CA ARG A 147 28.18 17.33 11.98
C ARG A 147 28.22 15.82 12.18
N PRO A 148 27.14 15.09 11.81
CA PRO A 148 27.12 13.64 11.92
C PRO A 148 28.18 12.98 11.05
N VAL A 149 28.90 12.03 11.64
CA VAL A 149 29.80 11.08 10.97
C VAL A 149 29.36 9.68 11.38
N ILE A 150 28.98 8.88 10.41
CA ILE A 150 28.39 7.55 10.59
C ILE A 150 29.39 6.49 10.15
N SER A 151 29.91 5.72 11.11
CA SER A 151 30.77 4.57 10.83
C SER A 151 29.95 3.36 10.44
N TYR A 152 30.39 2.64 9.42
CA TYR A 152 29.82 1.38 9.00
C TYR A 152 30.89 0.29 8.99
N SER A 153 30.59 -0.90 9.53
CA SER A 153 31.53 -2.04 9.60
C SER A 153 30.86 -3.38 9.30
N ALA A 154 31.67 -4.33 8.80
CA ALA A 154 31.29 -5.71 8.46
C ALA A 154 30.13 -5.81 7.43
N PRO A 155 30.28 -5.25 6.21
CA PRO A 155 29.24 -5.30 5.19
C PRO A 155 29.02 -6.74 4.72
N LYS A 156 27.75 -7.18 4.72
CA LYS A 156 27.29 -8.30 3.86
C LYS A 156 26.93 -7.83 2.45
N GLY A 157 27.04 -6.52 2.19
CA GLY A 157 26.64 -5.88 0.94
C GLY A 157 25.13 -5.73 0.76
N GLU A 158 24.34 -5.93 1.81
CA GLU A 158 22.86 -5.87 1.76
C GLU A 158 22.28 -4.59 2.33
N LEU A 159 23.03 -3.84 3.13
CA LEU A 159 22.54 -2.64 3.79
C LEU A 159 22.87 -1.41 2.96
N ASP A 160 21.84 -0.69 2.51
CA ASP A 160 21.99 0.61 1.87
C ASP A 160 21.95 1.73 2.92
N LEU A 161 23.11 2.32 3.21
CA LEU A 161 23.24 3.42 4.16
C LEU A 161 22.98 4.76 3.46
N LEU A 162 22.09 5.57 4.03
CA LEU A 162 21.74 6.89 3.54
C LEU A 162 22.17 7.99 4.52
N LEU A 163 22.63 9.12 4.00
CA LEU A 163 22.86 10.36 4.76
C LEU A 163 22.13 11.53 4.10
N SER A 164 21.55 12.43 4.88
CA SER A 164 20.89 13.63 4.33
C SER A 164 21.89 14.68 3.91
N THR A 165 21.52 15.49 2.91
CA THR A 165 22.07 16.84 2.78
C THR A 165 21.70 17.65 4.03
N GLY A 166 22.55 18.59 4.42
CA GLY A 166 22.27 19.47 5.55
C GLY A 166 21.15 20.44 5.22
N VAL A 167 20.11 20.50 6.05
CA VAL A 167 19.07 21.54 6.00
C VAL A 167 19.42 22.57 7.07
N THR A 168 20.25 23.54 6.70
CA THR A 168 20.91 24.42 7.67
C THR A 168 20.22 25.78 7.81
N ASP A 169 20.43 26.40 8.96
CA ASP A 169 20.05 27.78 9.28
C ASP A 169 18.56 28.10 9.13
N CYS A 170 17.70 27.13 9.46
CA CYS A 170 16.25 27.26 9.34
C CYS A 170 15.67 28.10 10.47
N THR A 171 14.82 29.07 10.14
CA THR A 171 14.02 29.84 11.10
C THR A 171 12.64 29.22 11.29
N ASN A 172 11.86 29.76 12.23
CA ASN A 172 10.50 29.29 12.51
C ASN A 172 9.48 29.45 11.35
N THR A 173 9.87 30.10 10.25
CA THR A 173 9.06 30.20 9.02
C THR A 173 9.35 29.10 7.99
N HIS A 174 10.32 28.22 8.24
CA HIS A 174 10.79 27.21 7.26
C HIS A 174 9.73 26.15 6.93
N GLY A 175 8.85 25.80 7.88
CA GLY A 175 7.90 24.69 7.72
C GLY A 175 8.50 23.34 8.13
N PRO A 176 7.93 22.21 7.67
CA PRO A 176 8.52 20.89 7.92
C PRO A 176 9.91 20.78 7.29
N VAL A 177 10.85 20.16 7.99
CA VAL A 177 12.21 19.95 7.51
C VAL A 177 12.21 18.84 6.47
N GLN A 178 12.59 19.17 5.23
CA GLN A 178 12.62 18.22 4.12
C GLN A 178 14.06 17.71 3.91
N PHE A 179 14.32 16.45 4.24
CA PHE A 179 15.63 15.84 4.01
C PHE A 179 15.74 15.27 2.59
N THR A 180 16.80 15.65 1.89
CA THR A 180 17.25 14.92 0.70
C THR A 180 18.31 13.89 1.10
N MET A 181 17.95 12.61 1.11
CA MET A 181 18.82 11.50 1.47
C MET A 181 19.70 11.09 0.27
N LYS A 182 20.96 10.76 0.52
CA LYS A 182 21.95 10.38 -0.49
C LYS A 182 22.57 9.03 -0.09
N HIS A 183 22.77 8.15 -1.06
CA HIS A 183 23.43 6.87 -0.85
C HIS A 183 24.89 7.06 -0.45
N ALA A 184 25.28 6.44 0.66
CA ALA A 184 26.64 6.47 1.15
C ALA A 184 27.52 5.42 0.44
N MET A 185 26.91 4.33 -0.03
CA MET A 185 27.58 3.19 -0.63
C MET A 185 27.68 3.32 -2.16
N THR A 186 28.47 2.44 -2.78
CA THR A 186 28.49 2.19 -4.22
C THR A 186 27.60 0.99 -4.52
N LYS A 187 26.68 1.12 -5.49
CA LYS A 187 25.84 0.01 -5.95
C LYS A 187 26.62 -0.82 -6.98
N VAL A 188 27.00 -2.03 -6.63
CA VAL A 188 27.73 -2.96 -7.50
C VAL A 188 26.79 -4.03 -8.02
N VAL A 189 26.56 -4.03 -9.33
CA VAL A 189 25.64 -4.92 -10.01
C VAL A 189 26.42 -6.01 -10.72
N PHE A 190 26.12 -7.27 -10.41
CA PHE A 190 26.66 -8.42 -11.11
C PHE A 190 25.66 -8.97 -12.11
N LYS A 191 26.12 -9.12 -13.35
CA LYS A 191 25.41 -9.80 -14.43
C LYS A 191 26.18 -11.03 -14.87
N VAL A 192 25.48 -12.06 -15.34
CA VAL A 192 26.09 -13.27 -15.91
C VAL A 192 25.57 -13.48 -17.32
N GLN A 193 26.48 -13.85 -18.23
CA GLN A 193 26.20 -14.24 -19.61
C GLN A 193 26.95 -15.53 -19.93
N LEU A 194 26.26 -16.54 -20.46
CA LEU A 194 26.87 -17.77 -20.94
C LEU A 194 27.26 -17.62 -22.41
N ASN A 195 28.43 -18.13 -22.77
CA ASN A 195 28.84 -18.27 -24.18
C ASN A 195 28.64 -19.71 -24.68
N ASP A 196 28.24 -20.61 -23.80
CA ASP A 196 27.95 -22.01 -24.07
C ASP A 196 26.45 -22.13 -24.40
N GLY A 197 26.07 -23.11 -25.23
CA GLY A 197 24.68 -23.27 -25.69
C GLY A 197 23.68 -23.72 -24.62
N ASP A 198 24.17 -24.17 -23.45
CA ASP A 198 23.36 -24.76 -22.39
C ASP A 198 23.09 -23.77 -21.24
N SER A 199 21.86 -23.78 -20.72
CA SER A 199 21.44 -22.96 -19.58
C SER A 199 22.06 -23.47 -18.27
N LYS A 200 22.43 -22.54 -17.36
CA LYS A 200 22.97 -22.85 -16.02
C LYS A 200 22.19 -22.08 -14.96
N THR A 201 21.98 -22.67 -13.78
CA THR A 201 21.34 -21.97 -12.66
C THR A 201 22.38 -21.41 -11.72
N ILE A 202 22.51 -20.09 -11.65
CA ILE A 202 23.39 -19.42 -10.70
C ILE A 202 22.81 -19.55 -9.30
N THR A 203 23.59 -20.12 -8.38
CA THR A 203 23.18 -20.43 -7.01
C THR A 203 23.86 -19.55 -5.96
N GLY A 204 24.96 -18.89 -6.31
CA GLY A 204 25.68 -18.00 -5.41
C GLY A 204 26.61 -17.03 -6.11
N ILE A 205 26.84 -15.88 -5.48
CA ILE A 205 27.84 -14.92 -5.91
C ILE A 205 28.47 -14.24 -4.69
N SER A 206 29.78 -14.01 -4.75
CA SER A 206 30.48 -13.22 -3.74
C SER A 206 31.55 -12.33 -4.35
N THR A 207 31.90 -11.26 -3.64
CA THR A 207 33.00 -10.38 -4.00
C THR A 207 33.70 -9.80 -2.78
N GLU A 208 34.97 -9.45 -2.93
CA GLU A 208 35.72 -8.76 -1.88
C GLU A 208 35.33 -7.28 -1.79
N CYS A 209 35.23 -6.77 -0.56
CA CYS A 209 34.78 -5.42 -0.26
C CYS A 209 35.60 -4.85 0.92
N ALA A 210 35.70 -3.52 1.06
CA ALA A 210 36.34 -2.94 2.24
C ALA A 210 35.55 -3.28 3.52
N SER A 211 36.25 -3.44 4.64
CA SER A 211 35.65 -3.93 5.90
C SER A 211 34.91 -2.87 6.71
N SER A 212 35.24 -1.59 6.53
CA SER A 212 34.63 -0.46 7.23
C SER A 212 34.93 0.88 6.56
N ALA A 213 34.11 1.89 6.86
CA ALA A 213 34.33 3.29 6.48
C ALA A 213 33.51 4.23 7.37
N ASP A 214 33.95 5.48 7.48
CA ASP A 214 33.19 6.57 8.07
C ASP A 214 32.55 7.40 6.97
N PHE A 215 31.26 7.71 7.11
CA PHE A 215 30.50 8.48 6.14
C PHE A 215 30.05 9.82 6.72
N SER A 216 30.18 10.90 5.94
CA SER A 216 29.66 12.21 6.31
C SER A 216 29.19 12.98 5.07
N ILE A 217 28.33 13.98 5.23
CA ILE A 217 28.04 14.93 4.14
C ILE A 217 29.22 15.90 4.00
N ASN A 218 29.63 16.25 2.77
CA ASN A 218 30.72 17.20 2.55
C ASN A 218 30.40 18.62 3.07
N ASP A 219 31.41 19.49 3.13
CA ASP A 219 31.26 20.88 3.61
C ASP A 219 30.31 21.73 2.75
N ALA A 220 30.15 21.37 1.48
CA ALA A 220 29.21 22.01 0.57
C ALA A 220 27.75 21.54 0.76
N ASN A 221 27.49 20.54 1.60
CA ASN A 221 26.19 19.89 1.78
C ASN A 221 25.58 19.31 0.50
N THR A 222 26.41 18.86 -0.45
CA THR A 222 25.96 18.37 -1.77
C THR A 222 26.13 16.87 -1.97
N ALA A 223 27.08 16.23 -1.28
CA ALA A 223 27.42 14.83 -1.50
C ALA A 223 27.94 14.13 -0.24
N VAL A 224 27.74 12.82 -0.16
CA VAL A 224 28.31 11.97 0.89
C VAL A 224 29.76 11.65 0.55
N THR A 225 30.62 11.72 1.56
CA THR A 225 32.03 11.33 1.49
C THR A 225 32.27 10.11 2.36
N ALA A 226 33.10 9.20 1.86
CA ALA A 226 33.64 8.08 2.62
C ALA A 226 35.08 8.42 3.05
N GLU A 227 35.38 8.23 4.32
CA GLU A 227 36.67 8.49 4.96
C GLU A 227 37.06 7.29 5.84
N ASN A 228 38.32 7.25 6.30
CA ASN A 228 38.84 6.20 7.19
C ASN A 228 38.54 4.76 6.70
N ILE A 229 38.60 4.55 5.38
CA ILE A 229 38.26 3.27 4.76
C ILE A 229 39.24 2.20 5.25
N GLY A 230 38.70 1.11 5.81
CA GLY A 230 39.47 0.01 6.37
C GLY A 230 40.30 -0.71 5.30
N THR A 231 41.58 -0.97 5.59
CA THR A 231 42.51 -1.63 4.66
C THR A 231 42.32 -3.14 4.55
N SER A 232 41.58 -3.75 5.49
CA SER A 232 41.27 -5.18 5.48
C SER A 232 40.12 -5.48 4.51
N LYS A 233 40.28 -6.52 3.70
CA LYS A 233 39.23 -7.05 2.83
C LYS A 233 38.23 -7.90 3.64
N SER A 234 36.96 -7.76 3.32
CA SER A 234 35.85 -8.63 3.74
C SER A 234 35.24 -9.29 2.52
N THR A 235 34.45 -10.34 2.70
CA THR A 235 33.75 -11.01 1.60
C THR A 235 32.26 -10.77 1.74
N CYS A 236 31.68 -10.14 0.73
CA CYS A 236 30.27 -9.89 0.58
C CYS A 236 29.68 -11.03 -0.27
N THR A 237 28.75 -11.82 0.29
CA THR A 237 28.24 -13.07 -0.33
C THR A 237 26.71 -13.05 -0.40
N ALA A 238 26.15 -13.59 -1.48
CA ALA A 238 24.72 -13.79 -1.65
C ALA A 238 24.43 -15.19 -2.22
N THR A 239 23.38 -15.83 -1.68
CA THR A 239 22.75 -17.01 -2.29
C THR A 239 21.64 -16.53 -3.22
N VAL A 240 21.55 -17.11 -4.42
CA VAL A 240 20.60 -16.71 -5.46
C VAL A 240 20.05 -17.95 -6.16
N SER A 241 19.04 -17.81 -7.01
CA SER A 241 18.57 -18.88 -7.90
C SER A 241 18.16 -18.25 -9.23
N ILE A 242 19.12 -18.08 -10.14
CA ILE A 242 18.92 -17.32 -11.39
C ILE A 242 19.36 -18.16 -12.58
N ALA A 243 18.45 -18.45 -13.51
CA ALA A 243 18.79 -19.11 -14.76
C ALA A 243 19.55 -18.17 -15.70
N ALA A 244 20.82 -18.46 -15.98
CA ALA A 244 21.67 -17.76 -16.94
C ALA A 244 21.69 -18.47 -18.30
N ASP A 245 21.75 -17.68 -19.37
CA ASP A 245 21.83 -18.15 -20.76
C ASP A 245 22.73 -17.21 -21.59
N GLY A 246 22.60 -17.26 -22.93
CA GLY A 246 23.32 -16.39 -23.88
C GLY A 246 23.16 -14.88 -23.67
N THR A 247 22.22 -14.45 -22.82
CA THR A 247 21.92 -13.04 -22.55
C THR A 247 22.46 -12.64 -21.17
N ALA A 248 22.98 -11.42 -21.06
CA ALA A 248 23.45 -10.89 -19.77
C ALA A 248 22.26 -10.65 -18.81
N LYS A 249 22.20 -11.40 -17.72
CA LYS A 249 21.14 -11.30 -16.70
C LYS A 249 21.71 -10.82 -15.38
N THR A 250 21.01 -9.88 -14.72
CA THR A 250 21.37 -9.44 -13.36
C THR A 250 21.17 -10.59 -12.38
N VAL A 251 22.21 -10.87 -11.59
CA VAL A 251 22.24 -11.94 -10.59
C VAL A 251 22.11 -11.36 -9.18
N LYS A 252 22.84 -10.28 -8.90
CA LYS A 252 22.82 -9.64 -7.57
C LYS A 252 23.25 -8.20 -7.65
N GLU A 253 22.70 -7.40 -6.75
CA GLU A 253 23.14 -6.05 -6.43
C GLU A 253 23.68 -6.04 -5.00
N PHE A 254 24.85 -5.43 -4.83
CA PHE A 254 25.45 -5.20 -3.52
C PHE A 254 25.63 -3.70 -3.28
N PHE A 255 25.40 -3.27 -2.05
CA PHE A 255 25.80 -1.94 -1.56
C PHE A 255 27.16 -2.08 -0.87
N LEU A 256 28.22 -1.70 -1.58
CA LEU A 256 29.61 -1.87 -1.14
C LEU A 256 30.25 -0.55 -0.76
N ILE A 257 31.21 -0.61 0.16
CA ILE A 257 31.94 0.59 0.59
C ILE A 257 32.66 1.18 -0.63
N PRO A 258 32.64 2.52 -0.85
CA PRO A 258 33.18 3.19 -2.04
C PRO A 258 34.71 3.16 -2.13
N SER A 259 35.24 1.96 -2.32
CA SER A 259 36.65 1.67 -2.48
C SER A 259 36.76 0.33 -3.17
N HIS A 260 37.37 0.31 -4.35
CA HIS A 260 37.70 -0.92 -5.08
C HIS A 260 39.10 -1.40 -4.63
N PRO A 261 39.24 -2.44 -3.78
CA PRO A 261 40.56 -2.97 -3.45
C PRO A 261 41.29 -3.48 -4.71
N ASN A 262 42.62 -3.41 -4.71
CA ASN A 262 43.39 -4.06 -5.78
C ASN A 262 43.13 -5.58 -5.76
N ASP A 263 43.07 -6.18 -6.96
CA ASP A 263 42.86 -7.62 -7.14
C ASP A 263 41.58 -8.12 -6.44
N THR A 264 40.50 -7.35 -6.54
CA THR A 264 39.20 -7.72 -5.95
C THR A 264 38.69 -9.00 -6.58
N LYS A 265 38.52 -10.04 -5.77
CA LYS A 265 38.00 -11.32 -6.24
C LYS A 265 36.49 -11.30 -6.40
N VAL A 266 36.01 -12.08 -7.37
CA VAL A 266 34.61 -12.46 -7.51
C VAL A 266 34.53 -13.97 -7.62
N THR A 267 33.60 -14.57 -6.89
CA THR A 267 33.32 -16.02 -6.92
C THR A 267 31.87 -16.21 -7.34
N LEU A 268 31.63 -17.15 -8.24
CA LEU A 268 30.31 -17.50 -8.73
C LEU A 268 30.07 -19.00 -8.55
N THR A 269 28.93 -19.36 -7.97
CA THR A 269 28.48 -20.74 -7.83
C THR A 269 27.26 -20.95 -8.71
N TYR A 270 27.21 -22.08 -9.44
CA TYR A 270 26.07 -22.45 -10.28
C TYR A 270 25.90 -23.97 -10.32
N THR A 271 24.74 -24.41 -10.78
CA THR A 271 24.40 -25.81 -11.03
C THR A 271 24.11 -26.06 -12.51
N ASP A 272 24.57 -27.20 -13.01
CA ASP A 272 24.24 -27.75 -14.33
C ASP A 272 24.03 -29.28 -14.25
N SER A 273 23.97 -29.97 -15.39
CA SER A 273 23.76 -31.42 -15.45
C SER A 273 24.82 -32.24 -14.72
N ASP A 274 26.03 -31.70 -14.54
CA ASP A 274 27.15 -32.37 -13.89
C ASP A 274 27.23 -32.07 -12.38
N GLY A 275 26.34 -31.20 -11.87
CA GLY A 275 26.23 -30.86 -10.46
C GLY A 275 26.56 -29.40 -10.16
N SER A 276 27.03 -29.13 -8.93
CA SER A 276 27.39 -27.79 -8.47
C SER A 276 28.84 -27.46 -8.78
N HIS A 277 29.07 -26.27 -9.34
CA HIS A 277 30.40 -25.76 -9.68
C HIS A 277 30.63 -24.42 -8.99
N THR A 278 31.90 -24.11 -8.72
CA THR A 278 32.33 -22.80 -8.21
C THR A 278 33.52 -22.33 -9.02
N ILE A 279 33.42 -21.12 -9.56
CA ILE A 279 34.43 -20.51 -10.41
C ILE A 279 34.81 -19.15 -9.85
N GLU A 280 36.07 -18.77 -10.03
CA GLU A 280 36.64 -17.52 -9.51
C GLU A 280 37.20 -16.65 -10.64
N GLY A 281 37.16 -15.34 -10.44
CA GLY A 281 37.77 -14.34 -11.30
C GLY A 281 38.25 -13.14 -10.49
N ALA A 282 38.93 -12.21 -11.15
CA ALA A 282 39.32 -10.92 -10.59
C ALA A 282 38.55 -9.82 -11.31
N LEU A 283 37.93 -8.91 -10.55
CA LEU A 283 37.28 -7.74 -11.13
C LEU A 283 38.31 -6.85 -11.83
N PRO A 284 37.99 -6.31 -13.01
CA PRO A 284 38.85 -5.35 -13.68
C PRO A 284 39.12 -4.14 -12.77
N ASN A 285 40.38 -3.71 -12.70
CA ASN A 285 40.72 -2.47 -12.00
C ASN A 285 40.02 -1.29 -12.69
N VAL A 286 39.41 -0.45 -11.87
CA VAL A 286 38.71 0.77 -12.30
C VAL A 286 39.41 2.00 -11.74
N THR A 287 39.04 3.18 -12.24
CA THR A 287 39.59 4.42 -11.70
C THR A 287 38.97 4.71 -10.33
N PRO A 288 39.66 5.50 -9.47
CA PRO A 288 39.09 5.92 -8.18
C PRO A 288 37.75 6.67 -8.29
N ASN A 289 37.40 7.19 -9.47
CA ASN A 289 36.15 7.91 -9.70
C ASN A 289 34.96 6.99 -10.03
N ASP A 290 35.21 5.71 -10.31
CA ASP A 290 34.17 4.75 -10.71
C ASP A 290 33.50 4.07 -9.50
N TRP A 291 34.16 4.06 -8.33
CA TRP A 291 33.65 3.52 -7.07
C TRP A 291 33.52 4.63 -6.03
N LEU A 292 32.53 5.50 -6.21
CA LEU A 292 32.22 6.60 -5.30
C LEU A 292 30.87 6.39 -4.61
N SER A 293 30.65 7.09 -3.49
CA SER A 293 29.34 7.16 -2.82
C SER A 293 28.27 7.63 -3.81
N GLY A 294 27.14 6.91 -3.88
CA GLY A 294 26.03 7.27 -4.78
C GLY A 294 26.31 7.02 -6.26
N LYS A 295 27.31 6.20 -6.60
CA LYS A 295 27.55 5.67 -7.96
C LYS A 295 27.16 4.22 -8.09
N ALA A 296 26.67 3.83 -9.27
CA ALA A 296 26.46 2.44 -9.64
C ALA A 296 27.52 1.99 -10.64
N ILE A 297 27.86 0.71 -10.59
CA ILE A 297 28.79 0.07 -11.51
C ILE A 297 28.35 -1.36 -11.79
N GLY A 298 28.47 -1.76 -13.06
CA GLY A 298 28.12 -3.10 -13.52
C GLY A 298 29.30 -3.94 -13.89
N TYR A 299 29.29 -5.21 -13.47
CA TYR A 299 30.21 -6.22 -13.94
C TYR A 299 29.43 -7.34 -14.61
N THR A 300 29.69 -7.60 -15.89
CA THR A 300 29.12 -8.75 -16.61
C THR A 300 30.16 -9.84 -16.74
N LEU A 301 29.94 -10.95 -16.03
CA LEU A 301 30.78 -12.14 -16.04
C LEU A 301 30.36 -13.00 -17.24
N LYS A 302 31.28 -13.19 -18.18
CA LYS A 302 31.10 -14.09 -19.32
C LYS A 302 31.69 -15.45 -18.98
N ILE A 303 30.86 -16.49 -19.07
CA ILE A 303 31.21 -17.85 -18.67
C ILE A 303 31.30 -18.73 -19.91
N GLN A 304 32.38 -19.50 -19.98
CA GLN A 304 32.60 -20.54 -21.00
C GLN A 304 33.43 -21.67 -20.40
N ASP A 305 33.08 -22.93 -20.70
CA ASP A 305 33.82 -24.13 -20.28
C ASP A 305 34.12 -24.16 -18.77
N ASN A 306 33.11 -23.84 -17.95
CA ASN A 306 33.21 -23.75 -16.49
C ASN A 306 34.31 -22.79 -15.99
N ARG A 307 34.52 -21.68 -16.69
CA ARG A 307 35.43 -20.59 -16.29
C ARG A 307 34.84 -19.22 -16.62
N ILE A 308 35.25 -18.21 -15.85
CA ILE A 308 35.03 -16.81 -16.24
C ILE A 308 36.09 -16.45 -17.27
N ILE A 309 35.69 -16.25 -18.52
CA ILE A 309 36.60 -15.95 -19.63
C ILE A 309 36.80 -14.45 -19.85
N ALA A 310 35.83 -13.64 -19.44
CA ALA A 310 35.92 -12.19 -19.50
C ALA A 310 34.98 -11.55 -18.47
N ILE A 311 35.35 -10.37 -18.00
CA ILE A 311 34.48 -9.50 -17.21
C ILE A 311 34.45 -8.14 -17.91
N THR A 312 33.28 -7.74 -18.39
CA THR A 312 33.08 -6.39 -18.94
C THR A 312 32.53 -5.47 -17.86
N THR A 313 33.05 -4.25 -17.80
CA THR A 313 32.68 -3.26 -16.77
C THR A 313 31.89 -2.13 -17.40
N ASP A 314 30.83 -1.69 -16.72
CA ASP A 314 30.01 -0.54 -17.05
C ASP A 314 30.15 0.49 -15.94
N THR A 315 31.10 1.42 -16.09
CA THR A 315 31.49 2.44 -15.10
C THR A 315 30.56 3.65 -15.09
N ASP A 316 29.77 3.85 -16.15
CA ASP A 316 28.85 4.97 -16.30
C ASP A 316 27.38 4.54 -16.08
N MET A 317 27.18 3.39 -15.46
CA MET A 317 25.86 2.92 -15.06
C MET A 317 25.19 3.99 -14.19
N ALA A 318 24.08 4.55 -14.68
CA ALA A 318 23.28 5.42 -13.84
C ALA A 318 22.75 4.60 -12.67
N TRP A 319 22.68 5.23 -11.50
CA TRP A 319 22.12 4.61 -10.28
C TRP A 319 20.74 3.98 -10.54
N GLU A 320 19.98 4.62 -11.44
CA GLU A 320 18.65 4.23 -11.91
C GLU A 320 18.63 3.36 -13.17
N THR A 321 19.71 3.25 -13.95
CA THR A 321 19.70 2.42 -15.18
C THR A 321 19.90 0.95 -14.84
N GLN A 322 18.93 0.40 -14.12
CA GLN A 322 18.22 -0.73 -14.66
C GLN A 322 16.88 -0.21 -15.19
N GLN A 323 16.84 0.11 -16.48
CA GLN A 323 15.66 -0.35 -17.20
C GLN A 323 15.65 -1.86 -16.98
N THR A 324 14.71 -2.30 -16.17
CA THR A 324 14.10 -3.60 -16.33
C THR A 324 13.94 -3.81 -17.84
N PRO A 325 14.44 -4.91 -18.44
CA PRO A 325 14.31 -5.11 -19.87
C PRO A 325 12.87 -4.79 -20.23
N SER A 326 12.66 -3.82 -21.14
CA SER A 326 11.31 -3.48 -21.57
C SER A 326 10.63 -4.81 -21.90
N PRO A 327 9.49 -5.12 -21.28
CA PRO A 327 8.84 -6.41 -21.45
C PRO A 327 8.79 -6.73 -22.94
N THR A 328 9.10 -7.94 -23.39
CA THR A 328 8.93 -8.20 -24.83
C THR A 328 7.44 -8.15 -25.16
N HIS A 329 7.01 -7.05 -25.80
CA HIS A 329 5.61 -6.64 -25.90
C HIS A 329 4.78 -7.44 -26.93
N ALA A 330 5.20 -8.64 -27.35
CA ALA A 330 4.52 -9.36 -28.44
C ALA A 330 3.02 -9.64 -28.16
N PHE A 331 2.62 -9.62 -26.89
CA PHE A 331 1.25 -9.81 -26.43
C PHE A 331 0.50 -8.50 -26.11
N TYR A 332 1.19 -7.36 -25.99
CA TYR A 332 0.60 -6.06 -25.69
C TYR A 332 0.73 -5.12 -26.89
N ASN A 333 -0.35 -4.45 -27.25
CA ASN A 333 -0.35 -3.49 -28.36
C ASN A 333 -0.34 -2.03 -27.88
N TYR A 334 -0.42 -1.79 -26.56
CA TYR A 334 -0.26 -0.48 -25.96
C TYR A 334 0.78 -0.52 -24.84
N ILE A 335 1.67 0.46 -24.85
CA ILE A 335 2.63 0.72 -23.78
C ILE A 335 2.26 2.03 -23.13
N ILE A 336 2.02 2.00 -21.83
CA ILE A 336 1.58 3.14 -21.05
C ILE A 336 2.77 3.59 -20.19
N ALA A 337 3.44 4.66 -20.62
CA ALA A 337 4.57 5.23 -19.89
C ALA A 337 4.23 6.60 -19.29
N THR A 338 3.14 7.22 -19.74
CA THR A 338 2.73 8.56 -19.32
C THR A 338 1.22 8.64 -19.15
N ALA A 339 0.74 9.70 -18.50
CA ALA A 339 -0.68 9.98 -18.39
C ALA A 339 -1.34 10.22 -19.77
N GLU A 340 -0.59 10.81 -20.71
CA GLU A 340 -1.04 11.01 -22.10
C GLU A 340 -1.23 9.68 -22.84
N ASP A 341 -0.33 8.71 -22.65
CA ASP A 341 -0.50 7.36 -23.23
C ASP A 341 -1.76 6.67 -22.68
N LEU A 342 -2.03 6.84 -21.38
CA LEU A 342 -3.22 6.29 -20.73
C LEU A 342 -4.51 6.93 -21.29
N ALA A 343 -4.49 8.25 -21.52
CA ALA A 343 -5.57 8.99 -22.14
C ALA A 343 -5.82 8.53 -23.59
N ASN A 344 -4.76 8.39 -24.38
CA ASN A 344 -4.87 7.87 -25.76
C ASN A 344 -5.41 6.44 -25.80
N PHE A 345 -4.94 5.56 -24.90
CA PHE A 345 -5.48 4.21 -24.75
C PHE A 345 -6.97 4.22 -24.42
N ARG A 346 -7.38 5.08 -23.49
CA ARG A 346 -8.78 5.27 -23.14
C ARG A 346 -9.61 5.67 -24.36
N ASP A 347 -9.15 6.62 -25.17
CA ASP A 347 -9.87 7.06 -26.36
C ASP A 347 -10.02 5.96 -27.41
N ASP A 348 -8.96 5.20 -27.67
CA ASP A 348 -9.03 4.09 -28.60
C ASP A 348 -10.02 3.00 -28.14
N VAL A 349 -10.01 2.67 -26.85
CA VAL A 349 -10.98 1.74 -26.25
C VAL A 349 -12.39 2.27 -26.42
N ASN A 350 -12.62 3.54 -26.06
CA ASN A 350 -13.92 4.19 -26.11
C ASN A 350 -14.41 4.42 -27.56
N ASN A 351 -13.51 4.44 -28.54
CA ASN A 351 -13.80 4.51 -29.97
C ASN A 351 -13.94 3.14 -30.66
N GLY A 352 -13.92 2.04 -29.89
CA GLY A 352 -14.28 0.70 -30.36
C GLY A 352 -13.17 -0.34 -30.28
N ASN A 353 -11.93 0.02 -29.92
CA ASN A 353 -10.85 -0.95 -29.70
C ASN A 353 -10.95 -1.64 -28.34
N ARG A 354 -12.09 -2.30 -28.08
CA ARG A 354 -12.43 -2.83 -26.76
C ARG A 354 -11.57 -4.00 -26.30
N ASN A 355 -10.85 -4.66 -27.21
CA ASN A 355 -9.96 -5.80 -26.92
C ASN A 355 -8.49 -5.37 -26.78
N ALA A 356 -8.21 -4.08 -26.59
CA ALA A 356 -6.86 -3.56 -26.46
C ALA A 356 -6.12 -4.19 -25.27
N ARG A 357 -4.80 -4.38 -25.43
CA ARG A 357 -3.93 -5.04 -24.45
C ARG A 357 -2.81 -4.07 -24.07
N ALA A 358 -2.93 -3.49 -22.89
CA ALA A 358 -2.02 -2.48 -22.38
C ALA A 358 -1.08 -3.04 -21.31
N LEU A 359 0.15 -2.52 -21.32
CA LEU A 359 1.15 -2.72 -20.30
C LEU A 359 1.67 -1.38 -19.83
N GLN A 360 1.55 -1.13 -18.53
CA GLN A 360 2.16 0.03 -17.89
C GLN A 360 3.63 -0.27 -17.57
N ILE A 361 4.50 0.70 -17.84
CA ILE A 361 5.95 0.56 -17.66
C ILE A 361 6.58 1.68 -16.82
N ALA A 362 5.74 2.55 -16.26
CA ALA A 362 6.13 3.65 -15.38
C ALA A 362 4.97 4.03 -14.46
N ASP A 363 5.27 4.69 -13.37
CA ASP A 363 4.30 5.43 -12.57
C ASP A 363 3.62 6.54 -13.40
N ILE A 364 2.35 6.79 -13.13
CA ILE A 364 1.55 7.78 -13.85
C ILE A 364 0.96 8.77 -12.84
N ASP A 365 1.26 10.07 -12.99
CA ASP A 365 0.50 11.13 -12.31
C ASP A 365 -0.57 11.70 -13.25
N MET A 366 -1.84 11.54 -12.91
CA MET A 366 -2.95 12.06 -13.70
C MET A 366 -2.95 13.60 -13.79
N GLN A 367 -2.25 14.30 -12.90
CA GLN A 367 -2.14 15.76 -12.98
C GLN A 367 -1.22 16.24 -14.11
N ASP A 368 -0.37 15.38 -14.67
CA ASP A 368 0.46 15.73 -15.84
C ASP A 368 -0.39 16.12 -17.06
N LEU A 369 -1.60 15.56 -17.14
CA LEU A 369 -2.58 15.90 -18.18
C LEU A 369 -3.00 17.36 -18.15
N ALA A 370 -2.80 18.11 -17.06
CA ALA A 370 -3.20 19.52 -16.97
C ALA A 370 -2.52 20.41 -18.02
N THR A 371 -1.35 19.98 -18.52
CA THR A 371 -0.61 20.66 -19.59
C THR A 371 -0.82 20.05 -20.97
N SER A 372 -1.60 18.97 -21.07
CA SER A 372 -1.91 18.29 -22.32
C SER A 372 -2.73 19.19 -23.25
N PRO A 373 -2.36 19.31 -24.53
CA PRO A 373 -3.12 20.09 -25.51
C PRO A 373 -4.46 19.44 -25.88
N THR A 374 -4.63 18.14 -25.63
CA THR A 374 -5.78 17.33 -26.07
C THR A 374 -6.57 16.71 -24.92
N HIS A 375 -5.95 16.54 -23.75
CA HIS A 375 -6.54 15.82 -22.60
C HIS A 375 -6.53 16.63 -21.30
N GLY A 376 -6.39 17.96 -21.38
CA GLY A 376 -6.35 18.87 -20.24
C GLY A 376 -7.46 18.67 -19.20
N GLU A 377 -8.67 18.36 -19.65
CA GLU A 377 -9.85 18.21 -18.78
C GLU A 377 -9.74 16.97 -17.86
N ASP A 378 -9.09 15.91 -18.33
CA ASP A 378 -8.97 14.63 -17.62
C ASP A 378 -8.14 14.73 -16.33
N ALA A 379 -7.29 15.76 -16.19
CA ALA A 379 -6.55 16.03 -14.96
C ALA A 379 -7.46 16.35 -13.77
N THR A 380 -8.66 16.87 -14.04
CA THR A 380 -9.66 17.24 -13.02
C THR A 380 -10.93 16.42 -13.08
N ASN A 381 -11.21 15.80 -14.24
CA ASN A 381 -12.41 15.02 -14.46
C ASN A 381 -12.16 13.93 -15.51
N TRP A 382 -11.58 12.82 -15.06
CA TRP A 382 -11.26 11.67 -15.89
C TRP A 382 -12.49 11.09 -16.61
N THR A 383 -12.34 10.85 -17.91
CA THR A 383 -13.28 10.03 -18.68
C THR A 383 -12.99 8.54 -18.51
N PRO A 384 -13.90 7.72 -17.97
CA PRO A 384 -13.63 6.30 -17.73
C PRO A 384 -13.32 5.48 -19.00
N ILE A 385 -12.44 4.49 -18.85
CA ILE A 385 -12.12 3.51 -19.89
C ILE A 385 -13.28 2.51 -19.99
N GLY A 386 -13.85 2.36 -21.18
CA GLY A 386 -14.93 1.42 -21.45
C GLY A 386 -16.21 1.73 -20.68
N HIS A 387 -16.89 2.83 -21.02
CA HIS A 387 -18.09 3.31 -20.32
C HIS A 387 -19.39 3.11 -21.12
N GLY A 388 -20.54 3.24 -20.44
CA GLY A 388 -21.85 2.94 -21.03
C GLY A 388 -21.91 1.47 -21.49
N THR A 389 -22.46 1.20 -22.67
CA THR A 389 -22.49 -0.17 -23.25
C THR A 389 -21.16 -0.59 -23.92
N GLN A 390 -20.12 0.25 -23.85
CA GLN A 390 -18.81 0.02 -24.47
C GLN A 390 -17.78 -0.54 -23.49
N TYR A 391 -18.17 -1.48 -22.63
CA TYR A 391 -17.28 -2.14 -21.65
C TYR A 391 -15.93 -2.58 -22.24
N PHE A 392 -14.84 -2.34 -21.52
CA PHE A 392 -13.52 -2.84 -21.90
C PHE A 392 -13.51 -4.38 -21.84
N GLN A 393 -12.91 -5.03 -22.84
CA GLN A 393 -12.87 -6.50 -23.00
C GLN A 393 -11.45 -7.04 -23.18
N GLY A 394 -10.45 -6.17 -23.03
CA GLY A 394 -9.05 -6.51 -23.23
C GLY A 394 -8.32 -6.84 -21.93
N SER A 395 -7.02 -6.62 -21.95
CA SER A 395 -6.17 -6.79 -20.77
C SER A 395 -5.44 -5.49 -20.45
N TYR A 396 -5.45 -5.08 -19.18
CA TYR A 396 -4.61 -4.00 -18.68
C TYR A 396 -3.74 -4.54 -17.56
N ASN A 397 -2.43 -4.51 -17.78
CA ASN A 397 -1.43 -4.88 -16.78
C ASN A 397 -0.75 -3.61 -16.27
N GLY A 398 -1.04 -3.24 -15.02
CA GLY A 398 -0.41 -2.12 -14.33
C GLY A 398 1.04 -2.41 -13.92
N ASN A 399 1.46 -3.67 -13.99
CA ASN A 399 2.83 -4.10 -13.76
C ASN A 399 3.40 -3.74 -12.37
N GLY A 400 2.55 -3.48 -11.39
CA GLY A 400 2.96 -3.03 -10.06
C GLY A 400 3.15 -1.51 -9.97
N HIS A 401 3.14 -0.79 -11.08
CA HIS A 401 3.22 0.67 -11.10
C HIS A 401 1.93 1.33 -10.61
N THR A 402 2.07 2.57 -10.16
CA THR A 402 0.96 3.36 -9.64
C THR A 402 0.32 4.27 -10.69
N ILE A 403 -0.95 4.57 -10.47
CA ILE A 403 -1.67 5.67 -11.13
C ILE A 403 -2.16 6.60 -10.01
N SER A 404 -1.58 7.79 -9.94
CA SER A 404 -1.73 8.73 -8.84
C SER A 404 -2.64 9.90 -9.20
N ASN A 405 -3.32 10.46 -8.20
CA ASN A 405 -4.07 11.72 -8.30
C ASN A 405 -5.23 11.68 -9.32
N LEU A 406 -5.84 10.51 -9.53
CA LEU A 406 -7.02 10.37 -10.37
C LEU A 406 -8.19 11.18 -9.78
N LYS A 407 -8.76 12.10 -10.57
CA LYS A 407 -9.94 12.89 -10.19
C LYS A 407 -11.10 12.61 -11.12
N LEU A 408 -12.30 12.42 -10.55
CA LEU A 408 -13.52 12.17 -11.32
C LEU A 408 -14.71 12.90 -10.68
N GLN A 409 -15.36 13.79 -11.44
CA GLN A 409 -16.42 14.68 -10.92
C GLN A 409 -17.79 14.56 -11.63
N TRP A 410 -17.86 14.24 -12.94
CA TRP A 410 -19.10 14.37 -13.72
C TRP A 410 -19.43 13.15 -14.59
N HIS A 411 -20.71 12.79 -14.75
CA HIS A 411 -21.17 12.09 -15.98
C HIS A 411 -22.68 12.17 -16.29
N ALA A 412 -23.25 13.35 -16.56
CA ALA A 412 -24.64 13.45 -17.03
C ALA A 412 -24.89 12.92 -18.47
N LYS A 413 -23.97 12.14 -19.06
CA LYS A 413 -23.95 11.79 -20.51
C LYS A 413 -24.42 10.36 -20.83
N TYR A 414 -24.60 9.48 -19.85
CA TYR A 414 -24.81 8.04 -20.09
C TYR A 414 -26.11 7.52 -19.47
N THR A 415 -26.80 6.62 -20.19
CA THR A 415 -28.07 5.98 -19.81
C THR A 415 -27.87 4.93 -18.70
N GLN A 416 -28.96 4.25 -18.28
CA GLN A 416 -28.94 3.10 -17.36
C GLN A 416 -27.77 2.15 -17.69
N GLU A 417 -27.03 1.69 -16.67
CA GLU A 417 -25.74 0.96 -16.71
C GLU A 417 -24.45 1.79 -16.81
N ALA A 418 -24.45 3.05 -16.37
CA ALA A 418 -23.22 3.85 -16.28
C ALA A 418 -22.41 3.49 -15.03
N GLY A 419 -21.22 2.90 -15.22
CA GLY A 419 -20.24 2.67 -14.17
C GLY A 419 -19.13 3.74 -14.15
N MET A 420 -18.59 4.01 -12.96
CA MET A 420 -17.61 5.05 -12.68
C MET A 420 -16.37 4.50 -11.98
N GLY A 421 -15.20 4.95 -12.43
CA GLY A 421 -13.87 4.57 -11.96
C GLY A 421 -12.81 4.89 -13.01
N LEU A 422 -11.59 4.40 -12.82
CA LEU A 422 -10.59 4.38 -13.91
C LEU A 422 -11.19 3.68 -15.14
N PHE A 423 -11.83 2.53 -14.91
CA PHE A 423 -12.66 1.81 -15.87
C PHE A 423 -14.14 2.03 -15.53
N GLY A 424 -14.93 2.43 -16.55
CA GLY A 424 -16.37 2.59 -16.40
C GLY A 424 -17.03 1.23 -16.24
N GLY A 425 -16.69 0.29 -17.12
CA GLY A 425 -17.02 -1.11 -16.94
C GLY A 425 -16.20 -2.06 -17.79
N ILE A 426 -16.20 -3.32 -17.36
CA ILE A 426 -15.40 -4.40 -17.93
C ILE A 426 -16.27 -5.64 -18.19
N LEU A 427 -15.95 -6.37 -19.26
CA LEU A 427 -16.63 -7.59 -19.69
C LEU A 427 -15.62 -8.52 -20.36
N ASN A 428 -15.46 -9.77 -19.90
CA ASN A 428 -14.39 -10.67 -20.37
C ASN A 428 -12.98 -10.06 -20.27
N ALA A 429 -12.76 -9.10 -19.37
CA ALA A 429 -11.51 -8.34 -19.29
C ALA A 429 -10.59 -8.84 -18.18
N ASN A 430 -9.30 -8.54 -18.31
CA ASN A 430 -8.28 -8.87 -17.32
C ASN A 430 -7.58 -7.60 -16.82
N LEU A 431 -7.81 -7.24 -15.56
CA LEU A 431 -7.13 -6.15 -14.87
C LEU A 431 -6.16 -6.74 -13.85
N ILE A 432 -4.88 -6.44 -14.00
CA ILE A 432 -3.81 -7.08 -13.22
C ILE A 432 -2.87 -6.00 -12.70
N GLY A 433 -2.56 -6.02 -11.39
CA GLY A 433 -1.47 -5.22 -10.83
C GLY A 433 -1.64 -3.71 -10.97
N ILE A 434 -2.89 -3.21 -10.94
CA ILE A 434 -3.20 -1.79 -11.08
C ILE A 434 -3.32 -1.16 -9.70
N HIS A 435 -2.54 -0.11 -9.43
CA HIS A 435 -2.43 0.49 -8.12
C HIS A 435 -2.79 1.98 -8.12
N LEU A 436 -4.01 2.31 -7.71
CA LEU A 436 -4.47 3.70 -7.63
C LEU A 436 -4.03 4.36 -6.32
N ARG A 437 -3.50 5.58 -6.40
CA ARG A 437 -3.04 6.37 -5.24
C ARG A 437 -3.67 7.74 -5.24
N ASN A 438 -4.11 8.20 -4.07
CA ASN A 438 -4.73 9.50 -3.89
C ASN A 438 -5.89 9.76 -4.89
N THR A 439 -6.74 8.77 -5.11
CA THR A 439 -7.91 8.90 -5.99
C THR A 439 -8.98 9.74 -5.30
N GLU A 440 -9.61 10.67 -6.03
CA GLU A 440 -10.77 11.42 -5.56
C GLU A 440 -11.94 11.31 -6.55
N ILE A 441 -13.02 10.66 -6.12
CA ILE A 441 -14.27 10.60 -6.87
C ILE A 441 -15.33 11.45 -6.15
N ALA A 442 -15.84 12.48 -6.82
CA ALA A 442 -16.84 13.41 -6.30
C ALA A 442 -17.93 13.64 -7.35
N LEU A 443 -18.76 12.61 -7.56
CA LEU A 443 -19.80 12.61 -8.60
C LEU A 443 -20.84 13.70 -8.38
N GLN A 444 -21.26 14.32 -9.48
CA GLN A 444 -22.36 15.31 -9.55
C GLN A 444 -23.63 14.77 -10.24
N ALA A 445 -23.59 13.53 -10.75
CA ALA A 445 -24.72 12.85 -11.39
C ALA A 445 -24.76 11.35 -11.00
N SER A 446 -25.94 10.74 -11.02
CA SER A 446 -26.14 9.34 -10.60
C SER A 446 -25.48 8.34 -11.56
N SER A 447 -24.79 7.33 -11.02
CA SER A 447 -24.19 6.18 -11.72
C SER A 447 -24.64 4.86 -11.09
N SER A 448 -24.93 3.82 -11.85
CA SER A 448 -25.36 2.54 -11.29
C SER A 448 -24.28 1.83 -10.46
N GLY A 449 -23.00 2.06 -10.76
CA GLY A 449 -21.88 1.52 -10.01
C GLY A 449 -20.72 2.50 -9.91
N THR A 450 -20.19 2.72 -8.71
CA THR A 450 -19.01 3.57 -8.48
C THR A 450 -17.94 2.77 -7.75
N GLY A 451 -16.76 2.64 -8.36
CA GLY A 451 -15.56 2.15 -7.71
C GLY A 451 -14.35 2.94 -8.16
N THR A 452 -13.28 2.99 -7.37
CA THR A 452 -12.08 3.71 -7.80
C THR A 452 -11.47 3.09 -9.06
N LEU A 453 -11.44 1.76 -9.15
CA LEU A 453 -10.90 1.05 -10.29
C LEU A 453 -11.97 0.71 -11.32
N VAL A 454 -13.06 0.05 -10.89
CA VAL A 454 -14.10 -0.45 -11.80
C VAL A 454 -15.48 0.03 -11.33
N GLY A 455 -16.21 0.69 -12.22
CA GLY A 455 -17.61 1.00 -11.98
C GLY A 455 -18.50 -0.24 -12.06
N TYR A 456 -18.50 -0.91 -13.21
CA TYR A 456 -19.33 -2.07 -13.50
C TYR A 456 -18.51 -3.27 -14.01
N MET A 457 -18.53 -4.39 -13.29
CA MET A 457 -17.85 -5.63 -13.68
C MET A 457 -18.88 -6.65 -14.18
N ARG A 458 -18.63 -7.22 -15.36
CA ARG A 458 -19.47 -8.24 -16.02
C ARG A 458 -18.75 -9.58 -16.12
N GLU A 459 -19.48 -10.57 -16.62
CA GLU A 459 -19.10 -11.97 -16.80
C GLU A 459 -17.67 -12.18 -17.33
N ASN A 460 -17.00 -13.23 -16.83
CA ASN A 460 -15.62 -13.64 -17.15
C ASN A 460 -14.55 -12.56 -16.97
N SER A 461 -14.84 -11.50 -16.21
CA SER A 461 -13.85 -10.47 -15.91
C SER A 461 -13.03 -10.84 -14.68
N LYS A 462 -11.80 -10.34 -14.63
CA LYS A 462 -10.84 -10.66 -13.59
C LYS A 462 -10.16 -9.39 -13.11
N VAL A 463 -10.15 -9.19 -11.80
CA VAL A 463 -9.45 -8.09 -11.12
C VAL A 463 -8.49 -8.71 -10.12
N ILE A 464 -7.20 -8.65 -10.40
CA ILE A 464 -6.20 -9.45 -9.67
C ILE A 464 -5.03 -8.57 -9.22
N SER A 465 -4.70 -8.64 -7.94
CA SER A 465 -3.63 -7.84 -7.30
C SER A 465 -3.74 -6.34 -7.57
N CYS A 466 -4.96 -5.82 -7.60
CA CYS A 466 -5.19 -4.39 -7.75
C CYS A 466 -5.39 -3.72 -6.39
N SER A 467 -5.02 -2.45 -6.27
CA SER A 467 -5.30 -1.70 -5.05
C SER A 467 -5.67 -0.25 -5.27
N ALA A 468 -6.36 0.33 -4.29
CA ALA A 468 -6.70 1.74 -4.31
C ALA A 468 -6.55 2.40 -2.92
N THR A 469 -6.07 3.64 -2.92
CA THR A 469 -6.15 4.56 -1.78
C THR A 469 -6.76 5.87 -2.23
N GLY A 470 -7.58 6.50 -1.38
CA GLY A 470 -8.23 7.76 -1.73
C GLY A 470 -9.60 7.92 -1.10
N LYS A 471 -10.49 8.65 -1.79
CA LYS A 471 -11.83 8.97 -1.31
C LYS A 471 -12.86 8.88 -2.43
N ILE A 472 -14.03 8.31 -2.12
CA ILE A 472 -15.26 8.45 -2.89
C ILE A 472 -16.20 9.32 -2.06
N LYS A 473 -16.27 10.62 -2.36
CA LYS A 473 -17.08 11.59 -1.63
C LYS A 473 -18.58 11.43 -1.87
N THR A 474 -19.00 10.62 -2.83
CA THR A 474 -20.41 10.52 -3.20
C THR A 474 -20.97 9.14 -2.90
N VAL A 475 -22.08 9.09 -2.15
CA VAL A 475 -22.92 7.90 -2.01
C VAL A 475 -24.19 8.12 -2.82
N ILE A 476 -24.58 7.13 -3.62
CA ILE A 476 -25.73 7.26 -4.52
C ILE A 476 -26.89 6.44 -3.97
N LEU A 477 -28.04 7.08 -3.81
CA LEU A 477 -29.31 6.43 -3.51
C LEU A 477 -30.12 6.33 -4.81
N GLY A 478 -30.58 5.12 -5.10
CA GLY A 478 -31.23 4.65 -6.32
C GLY A 478 -32.71 4.29 -6.22
N GLU A 479 -33.40 4.10 -7.36
CA GLU A 479 -34.85 3.95 -7.33
C GLU A 479 -35.37 2.67 -6.65
N ILE A 480 -36.35 2.84 -5.74
CA ILE A 480 -37.09 1.73 -5.13
C ILE A 480 -38.16 1.27 -6.12
N SER A 481 -37.74 0.66 -7.24
CA SER A 481 -38.63 0.18 -8.30
C SER A 481 -38.22 -1.21 -8.78
N GLY A 482 -38.06 -2.18 -7.87
CA GLY A 482 -37.72 -3.57 -8.21
C GLY A 482 -36.45 -3.74 -9.07
N GLY A 483 -35.66 -2.67 -9.23
CA GLY A 483 -34.46 -2.59 -10.04
C GLY A 483 -33.20 -2.83 -9.21
N MET A 484 -32.07 -2.94 -9.89
CA MET A 484 -30.76 -3.18 -9.27
C MET A 484 -30.36 -1.99 -8.36
N PRO A 485 -29.74 -2.24 -7.19
CA PRO A 485 -29.31 -1.17 -6.31
C PRO A 485 -28.21 -0.32 -6.97
N TYR A 486 -28.18 0.95 -6.63
CA TYR A 486 -27.02 1.78 -6.94
C TYR A 486 -25.92 1.42 -5.96
N SER A 487 -24.73 1.12 -6.49
CA SER A 487 -23.68 0.48 -5.70
C SER A 487 -22.41 1.30 -5.66
N THR A 488 -21.84 1.45 -4.47
CA THR A 488 -20.56 2.14 -4.25
C THR A 488 -19.60 1.20 -3.54
N GLY A 489 -18.46 0.91 -4.16
CA GLY A 489 -17.41 0.10 -3.57
C GLY A 489 -16.08 0.81 -3.58
N GLY A 490 -15.22 0.61 -2.58
CA GLY A 490 -13.91 1.27 -2.56
C GLY A 490 -13.07 0.94 -3.79
N LEU A 491 -13.14 -0.29 -4.32
CA LEU A 491 -12.44 -0.69 -5.55
C LEU A 491 -13.39 -0.94 -6.72
N ILE A 492 -14.49 -1.67 -6.49
CA ILE A 492 -15.45 -2.10 -7.51
C ILE A 492 -16.86 -1.66 -7.11
N GLY A 493 -17.55 -0.90 -7.95
CA GLY A 493 -18.91 -0.45 -7.67
C GLY A 493 -19.93 -1.58 -7.68
N TYR A 494 -20.14 -2.17 -8.85
CA TYR A 494 -21.14 -3.22 -9.07
C TYR A 494 -20.51 -4.37 -9.86
N ALA A 495 -20.53 -5.59 -9.31
CA ALA A 495 -20.09 -6.79 -10.01
C ALA A 495 -21.30 -7.71 -10.27
N ASN A 496 -21.65 -7.89 -11.54
CA ASN A 496 -22.83 -8.62 -11.99
C ASN A 496 -22.47 -9.67 -13.04
N CYS A 497 -22.30 -10.91 -12.61
CA CYS A 497 -21.75 -11.95 -13.47
C CYS A 497 -22.72 -13.13 -13.61
N ASN A 498 -23.66 -13.08 -14.55
CA ASN A 498 -24.68 -14.14 -14.71
C ASN A 498 -24.13 -15.51 -15.15
N ALA A 499 -22.92 -15.56 -15.69
CA ALA A 499 -22.28 -16.79 -16.12
C ALA A 499 -20.76 -16.64 -16.15
N GLY A 500 -20.06 -17.77 -16.13
CA GLY A 500 -18.60 -17.81 -16.28
C GLY A 500 -17.83 -17.51 -15.00
N LEU A 501 -16.51 -17.66 -15.07
CA LEU A 501 -15.61 -17.54 -13.91
C LEU A 501 -15.14 -16.09 -13.76
N SER A 502 -15.72 -15.38 -12.79
CA SER A 502 -15.41 -13.97 -12.51
C SER A 502 -14.72 -13.86 -11.16
N TRP A 503 -13.57 -13.19 -11.13
CA TRP A 503 -12.66 -13.24 -9.99
C TRP A 503 -12.21 -11.87 -9.51
N VAL A 504 -12.19 -11.68 -8.20
CA VAL A 504 -11.54 -10.56 -7.52
C VAL A 504 -10.56 -11.12 -6.50
N VAL A 505 -9.26 -11.04 -6.78
CA VAL A 505 -8.25 -11.81 -6.03
C VAL A 505 -7.08 -10.92 -5.64
N LEU A 506 -6.58 -11.04 -4.41
CA LEU A 506 -5.42 -10.29 -3.89
C LEU A 506 -5.59 -8.76 -3.95
N CYS A 507 -6.83 -8.30 -3.93
CA CYS A 507 -7.16 -6.88 -4.09
C CYS A 507 -7.33 -6.17 -2.75
N ASN A 508 -7.06 -4.87 -2.69
CA ASN A 508 -7.33 -4.09 -1.50
C ASN A 508 -7.78 -2.65 -1.73
N ALA A 509 -8.58 -2.13 -0.81
CA ALA A 509 -9.07 -0.77 -0.82
C ALA A 509 -8.93 -0.09 0.54
N LYS A 510 -8.13 0.98 0.58
CA LYS A 510 -8.13 1.96 1.68
C LYS A 510 -8.75 3.26 1.18
N VAL A 511 -10.05 3.20 0.93
CA VAL A 511 -10.81 4.28 0.29
C VAL A 511 -11.92 4.72 1.22
N ASP A 512 -11.89 5.98 1.66
CA ASP A 512 -12.95 6.54 2.49
C ASP A 512 -14.17 6.86 1.62
N ILE A 513 -15.36 6.42 2.02
CA ILE A 513 -16.61 6.58 1.27
C ILE A 513 -17.55 7.50 2.03
N GLY A 514 -18.03 8.56 1.36
CA GLY A 514 -19.02 9.51 1.88
C GLY A 514 -18.49 10.56 2.88
N GLU A 515 -17.23 10.45 3.31
CA GLU A 515 -16.60 11.41 4.22
C GLU A 515 -16.54 12.83 3.60
N ASN A 516 -17.10 13.83 4.31
CA ASN A 516 -17.25 15.22 3.83
C ASN A 516 -17.90 15.32 2.44
N GLY A 517 -18.77 14.34 2.18
CA GLY A 517 -19.33 14.04 0.89
C GLY A 517 -20.72 14.61 0.63
N SER A 518 -21.33 14.16 -0.45
CA SER A 518 -22.73 14.46 -0.76
C SER A 518 -23.46 13.20 -1.17
N VAL A 519 -24.75 13.15 -0.86
CA VAL A 519 -25.64 12.09 -1.35
C VAL A 519 -26.33 12.60 -2.61
N ILE A 520 -26.25 11.86 -3.72
CA ILE A 520 -27.05 12.17 -4.92
C ILE A 520 -28.42 11.50 -4.74
N PRO A 521 -29.52 12.25 -4.62
CA PRO A 521 -30.83 11.68 -4.38
C PRO A 521 -31.47 11.21 -5.68
N ASN A 522 -31.53 9.90 -5.87
CA ASN A 522 -32.38 9.30 -6.88
C ASN A 522 -33.14 8.13 -6.24
N THR A 523 -34.08 8.42 -5.33
CA THR A 523 -34.93 7.45 -4.61
C THR A 523 -34.12 6.46 -3.72
N GLY A 524 -34.73 5.77 -2.77
CA GLY A 524 -34.08 5.43 -1.48
C GLY A 524 -33.20 4.16 -1.35
N LEU A 525 -32.74 3.51 -2.43
CA LEU A 525 -32.03 2.22 -2.39
C LEU A 525 -30.51 2.33 -2.66
N CYS A 526 -29.63 1.83 -1.78
CA CYS A 526 -28.19 1.72 -2.07
C CYS A 526 -27.51 0.49 -1.49
N SER A 527 -26.37 0.14 -2.08
CA SER A 527 -25.45 -0.89 -1.59
C SER A 527 -24.03 -0.32 -1.50
N VAL A 528 -23.46 -0.26 -0.30
CA VAL A 528 -22.15 0.38 -0.06
C VAL A 528 -21.20 -0.61 0.59
N GLY A 529 -20.03 -0.81 -0.01
CA GLY A 529 -19.01 -1.74 0.48
C GLY A 529 -17.61 -1.13 0.51
N GLY A 530 -16.78 -1.50 1.48
CA GLY A 530 -15.41 -1.00 1.53
C GLY A 530 -14.54 -1.48 0.37
N LEU A 531 -14.81 -2.67 -0.19
CA LEU A 531 -14.16 -3.18 -1.41
C LEU A 531 -15.12 -3.20 -2.60
N ILE A 532 -16.28 -3.88 -2.44
CA ILE A 532 -17.26 -4.12 -3.50
C ILE A 532 -18.63 -3.59 -3.06
N GLY A 533 -19.28 -2.72 -3.86
CA GLY A 533 -20.61 -2.22 -3.50
C GLY A 533 -21.68 -3.32 -3.53
N TYR A 534 -21.76 -4.05 -4.63
CA TYR A 534 -22.66 -5.19 -4.81
C TYR A 534 -21.98 -6.30 -5.61
N ALA A 535 -22.07 -7.55 -5.15
CA ALA A 535 -21.50 -8.72 -5.80
C ALA A 535 -22.60 -9.75 -6.14
N TYR A 536 -22.71 -10.09 -7.43
CA TYR A 536 -23.56 -11.18 -7.91
C TYR A 536 -22.78 -12.20 -8.72
N ASN A 537 -22.69 -13.42 -8.18
CA ASN A 537 -22.00 -14.57 -8.76
C ASN A 537 -20.53 -14.26 -9.11
N VAL A 538 -19.81 -13.74 -8.12
CA VAL A 538 -18.37 -13.40 -8.20
C VAL A 538 -17.62 -14.07 -7.07
N ASP A 539 -16.50 -14.71 -7.42
CA ASP A 539 -15.62 -15.35 -6.45
C ASP A 539 -14.50 -14.39 -6.04
N VAL A 540 -14.32 -14.21 -4.73
CA VAL A 540 -13.41 -13.25 -4.12
C VAL A 540 -12.45 -13.97 -3.18
N ALA A 541 -11.15 -13.75 -3.33
CA ALA A 541 -10.15 -14.39 -2.47
C ALA A 541 -9.05 -13.43 -2.02
N SER A 542 -8.63 -13.56 -0.77
CA SER A 542 -7.45 -12.85 -0.25
C SER A 542 -7.52 -11.34 -0.47
N CYS A 543 -8.66 -10.73 -0.16
CA CYS A 543 -8.88 -9.29 -0.35
C CYS A 543 -9.12 -8.57 0.98
N TYR A 544 -8.90 -7.26 1.01
CA TYR A 544 -9.26 -6.48 2.21
C TYR A 544 -9.71 -5.05 1.95
N ALA A 545 -10.48 -4.51 2.90
CA ALA A 545 -10.90 -3.12 2.93
C ALA A 545 -10.65 -2.47 4.29
N SER A 546 -10.16 -1.22 4.29
CA SER A 546 -9.84 -0.50 5.54
C SER A 546 -10.18 1.00 5.53
N GLY A 547 -10.82 1.50 4.46
CA GLY A 547 -11.36 2.86 4.45
C GLY A 547 -12.68 2.95 5.18
N ASN A 548 -12.97 4.13 5.74
CA ASN A 548 -14.20 4.37 6.51
C ASN A 548 -15.40 4.58 5.58
N ILE A 549 -16.59 4.23 6.03
CA ILE A 549 -17.85 4.42 5.31
C ILE A 549 -18.77 5.31 6.12
N GLU A 550 -19.16 6.45 5.56
CA GLU A 550 -20.11 7.38 6.16
C GLU A 550 -21.28 7.63 5.21
N ILE A 551 -22.49 7.25 5.62
CA ILE A 551 -23.72 7.57 4.90
C ILE A 551 -24.50 8.57 5.75
N LYS A 552 -24.45 9.85 5.38
CA LYS A 552 -25.12 10.95 6.08
C LYS A 552 -25.76 11.95 5.11
N ASP A 553 -26.41 12.97 5.66
CA ASP A 553 -27.06 14.05 4.90
C ASP A 553 -28.07 13.53 3.86
N ILE A 554 -28.71 12.40 4.19
CA ILE A 554 -29.68 11.75 3.31
C ILE A 554 -30.96 12.62 3.24
N PRO A 555 -31.43 13.02 2.05
CA PRO A 555 -32.63 13.84 1.91
C PRO A 555 -33.89 13.06 2.30
N THR A 556 -34.80 13.67 3.07
CA THR A 556 -36.05 13.05 3.56
C THR A 556 -36.90 12.41 2.45
N LYS A 557 -37.21 11.11 2.60
CA LYS A 557 -38.07 10.32 1.69
C LYS A 557 -38.99 9.36 2.45
N ASN A 558 -39.91 8.72 1.72
CA ASN A 558 -40.92 7.80 2.27
C ASN A 558 -40.33 6.48 2.80
N MET A 559 -39.20 6.02 2.26
CA MET A 559 -38.55 4.76 2.63
C MET A 559 -37.10 4.77 2.13
N TYR A 560 -36.21 4.13 2.88
CA TYR A 560 -34.86 3.75 2.42
C TYR A 560 -34.65 2.25 2.47
N ILE A 561 -33.79 1.75 1.59
CA ILE A 561 -33.20 0.42 1.63
C ILE A 561 -31.69 0.60 1.54
N ILE A 562 -30.99 0.38 2.65
CA ILE A 562 -29.55 0.61 2.76
C ILE A 562 -28.87 -0.71 3.12
N TYR A 563 -28.00 -1.18 2.24
CA TYR A 563 -27.08 -2.28 2.53
C TYR A 563 -25.68 -1.72 2.69
N VAL A 564 -25.05 -1.93 3.83
CA VAL A 564 -23.70 -1.42 4.10
C VAL A 564 -22.83 -2.46 4.77
N GLY A 565 -21.68 -2.76 4.18
CA GLY A 565 -20.72 -3.70 4.73
C GLY A 565 -19.30 -3.15 4.66
N GLY A 566 -18.49 -3.40 5.68
CA GLY A 566 -17.09 -2.93 5.68
C GLY A 566 -16.25 -3.57 4.57
N PHE A 567 -16.65 -4.74 4.06
CA PHE A 567 -16.05 -5.39 2.89
C PHE A 567 -16.95 -5.29 1.65
N CYS A 568 -18.19 -5.76 1.75
CA CYS A 568 -19.15 -5.72 0.64
C CYS A 568 -20.55 -5.33 1.11
N GLY A 569 -21.23 -4.45 0.36
CA GLY A 569 -22.57 -3.99 0.74
C GLY A 569 -23.58 -5.12 0.68
N SER A 570 -23.62 -5.84 -0.44
CA SER A 570 -24.53 -6.95 -0.67
C SER A 570 -23.87 -8.02 -1.52
N SER A 571 -24.02 -9.28 -1.11
CA SER A 571 -23.50 -10.44 -1.85
C SER A 571 -24.61 -11.43 -2.15
N THR A 572 -24.64 -11.95 -3.37
CA THR A 572 -25.60 -12.97 -3.83
C THR A 572 -24.92 -13.90 -4.81
N GLU A 573 -24.85 -15.18 -4.51
CA GLU A 573 -24.18 -16.19 -5.33
C GLU A 573 -22.66 -15.91 -5.46
N GLY A 574 -21.82 -16.92 -5.25
CA GLY A 574 -20.36 -16.78 -5.23
C GLY A 574 -19.73 -17.03 -3.87
N CYS A 575 -18.39 -17.10 -3.85
CA CYS A 575 -17.59 -17.42 -2.67
C CYS A 575 -16.72 -16.22 -2.28
N ILE A 576 -16.68 -15.89 -0.99
CA ILE A 576 -15.70 -14.94 -0.44
C ILE A 576 -14.83 -15.69 0.57
N VAL A 577 -13.52 -15.73 0.30
CA VAL A 577 -12.57 -16.50 1.11
C VAL A 577 -11.36 -15.67 1.53
N GLY A 578 -10.81 -15.94 2.71
CA GLY A 578 -9.52 -15.36 3.14
C GLY A 578 -9.49 -13.84 3.19
N SER A 579 -10.61 -13.19 3.46
CA SER A 579 -10.78 -11.75 3.24
C SER A 579 -11.19 -11.00 4.52
N TYR A 580 -10.87 -9.72 4.61
CA TYR A 580 -11.15 -8.96 5.84
C TYR A 580 -11.52 -7.48 5.67
N SER A 581 -12.19 -6.92 6.68
CA SER A 581 -12.53 -5.49 6.76
C SER A 581 -12.16 -4.86 8.10
N LEU A 582 -11.72 -3.60 8.06
CA LEU A 582 -11.25 -2.85 9.24
C LEU A 582 -11.88 -1.46 9.42
N GLY A 583 -12.46 -0.88 8.36
CA GLY A 583 -12.93 0.51 8.37
C GLY A 583 -14.21 0.72 9.17
N ASP A 584 -14.35 1.89 9.79
CA ASP A 584 -15.53 2.25 10.57
C ASP A 584 -16.73 2.55 9.67
N ILE A 585 -17.93 2.19 10.12
CA ILE A 585 -19.18 2.38 9.40
C ILE A 585 -20.12 3.27 10.21
N ALA A 586 -20.57 4.37 9.64
CA ALA A 586 -21.54 5.27 10.25
C ALA A 586 -22.72 5.53 9.30
N VAL A 587 -23.95 5.30 9.79
CA VAL A 587 -25.19 5.60 9.07
C VAL A 587 -26.00 6.64 9.85
N SER A 588 -26.35 7.75 9.19
CA SER A 588 -27.13 8.85 9.76
C SER A 588 -28.39 9.11 8.93
N LEU A 589 -29.55 8.96 9.56
CA LEU A 589 -30.84 9.19 8.95
C LEU A 589 -31.45 10.55 9.35
N PRO A 590 -32.20 11.21 8.44
CA PRO A 590 -32.86 12.46 8.76
C PRO A 590 -33.99 12.24 9.76
N ASN A 591 -34.24 13.26 10.59
CA ASN A 591 -35.40 13.28 11.47
C ASN A 591 -36.70 13.33 10.65
N ARG A 592 -37.53 12.28 10.75
CA ARG A 592 -38.83 12.20 10.08
C ARG A 592 -39.83 11.27 10.79
N GLY A 593 -41.08 11.31 10.32
CA GLY A 593 -42.18 10.48 10.80
C GLY A 593 -42.01 8.98 10.48
N SER A 594 -43.02 8.17 10.80
CA SER A 594 -42.97 6.71 10.67
C SER A 594 -42.86 6.24 9.22
N VAL A 595 -41.96 5.28 8.99
CA VAL A 595 -41.52 4.80 7.67
C VAL A 595 -41.03 3.36 7.79
N ASP A 596 -41.10 2.59 6.70
CA ASP A 596 -40.64 1.20 6.63
C ASP A 596 -39.19 1.09 6.15
N ASP A 597 -38.24 1.71 6.85
CA ASP A 597 -36.84 1.65 6.44
C ASP A 597 -36.26 0.23 6.54
N ILE A 598 -35.50 -0.17 5.53
CA ILE A 598 -34.70 -1.39 5.54
C ILE A 598 -33.23 -0.99 5.63
N ILE A 599 -32.54 -1.39 6.69
CA ILE A 599 -31.12 -1.09 6.88
C ILE A 599 -30.43 -2.34 7.35
N TYR A 600 -29.50 -2.84 6.55
CA TYR A 600 -28.66 -3.98 6.91
C TYR A 600 -27.21 -3.53 6.94
N ALA A 601 -26.63 -3.50 8.14
CA ALA A 601 -25.28 -3.05 8.38
C ALA A 601 -24.47 -4.17 9.03
N GLY A 602 -23.38 -4.59 8.38
CA GLY A 602 -22.46 -5.58 8.94
C GLY A 602 -21.03 -5.11 8.87
N GLY A 603 -20.21 -5.52 9.83
CA GLY A 603 -18.79 -5.18 9.80
C GLY A 603 -18.08 -5.72 8.54
N PHE A 604 -18.51 -6.87 8.02
CA PHE A 604 -18.04 -7.46 6.78
C PHE A 604 -19.05 -7.30 5.63
N LEU A 605 -20.28 -7.79 5.81
CA LEU A 605 -21.34 -7.75 4.80
C LEU A 605 -22.60 -7.04 5.31
N GLY A 606 -23.17 -6.15 4.50
CA GLY A 606 -24.50 -5.59 4.80
C GLY A 606 -25.55 -6.69 4.77
N ASN A 607 -25.67 -7.39 3.63
CA ASN A 607 -26.45 -8.61 3.55
C ASN A 607 -25.84 -9.68 2.64
N ILE A 608 -26.29 -10.91 2.85
CA ILE A 608 -26.01 -12.04 1.97
C ILE A 608 -27.30 -12.81 1.65
N ASN A 609 -27.57 -12.99 0.35
CA ASN A 609 -28.76 -13.70 -0.12
C ASN A 609 -28.49 -15.21 -0.32
N SER A 610 -27.32 -15.50 -0.87
CA SER A 610 -26.80 -16.85 -1.12
C SER A 610 -25.28 -16.76 -1.34
N GLY A 611 -24.57 -17.88 -1.20
CA GLY A 611 -23.12 -17.95 -1.40
C GLY A 611 -22.37 -18.56 -0.22
N SER A 612 -21.04 -18.54 -0.29
CA SER A 612 -20.18 -19.13 0.74
C SER A 612 -19.18 -18.14 1.29
N LEU A 613 -19.00 -18.15 2.61
CA LEU A 613 -18.04 -17.36 3.36
C LEU A 613 -17.08 -18.29 4.09
N LEU A 614 -15.79 -18.12 3.89
CA LEU A 614 -14.80 -19.02 4.46
C LEU A 614 -13.59 -18.24 4.95
N SER A 615 -13.18 -18.43 6.20
CA SER A 615 -11.92 -17.86 6.69
C SER A 615 -11.86 -16.33 6.49
N CYS A 616 -12.91 -15.62 6.90
CA CYS A 616 -13.02 -14.17 6.74
C CYS A 616 -13.19 -13.48 8.09
N TYR A 617 -12.71 -12.24 8.23
CA TYR A 617 -12.86 -11.53 9.49
C TYR A 617 -13.18 -10.04 9.36
N SER A 618 -13.76 -9.47 10.41
CA SER A 618 -14.04 -8.02 10.49
C SER A 618 -13.76 -7.47 11.89
N TYR A 619 -13.10 -6.30 11.90
CA TYR A 619 -12.96 -5.43 13.06
C TYR A 619 -13.68 -4.08 12.90
N ALA A 620 -14.45 -3.92 11.82
CA ALA A 620 -15.19 -2.68 11.57
C ALA A 620 -16.12 -2.34 12.75
N THR A 621 -16.12 -1.08 13.16
CA THR A 621 -17.10 -0.56 14.13
C THR A 621 -18.34 -0.03 13.40
N LEU A 622 -19.51 -0.10 14.04
CA LEU A 622 -20.78 0.31 13.46
C LEU A 622 -21.47 1.35 14.35
N ALA A 623 -21.92 2.44 13.72
CA ALA A 623 -22.67 3.51 14.36
C ALA A 623 -23.96 3.83 13.60
N LEU A 624 -25.02 4.14 14.35
CA LEU A 624 -26.31 4.57 13.82
C LEU A 624 -26.74 5.87 14.50
N ALA A 625 -27.11 6.87 13.72
CA ALA A 625 -27.86 8.03 14.17
C ALA A 625 -29.25 8.02 13.53
N TYR A 626 -30.28 7.68 14.32
CA TYR A 626 -31.68 7.71 13.87
C TYR A 626 -32.56 8.46 14.87
N PRO A 627 -32.73 9.79 14.69
CA PRO A 627 -33.56 10.61 15.55
C PRO A 627 -35.02 10.14 15.58
N ASN A 628 -35.65 10.19 16.76
CA ASN A 628 -37.08 9.95 16.98
C ASN A 628 -37.61 8.54 16.63
N ILE A 629 -36.74 7.58 16.35
CA ILE A 629 -37.11 6.17 16.09
C ILE A 629 -38.01 5.57 17.18
N ALA A 630 -37.77 5.91 18.45
CA ALA A 630 -38.57 5.44 19.58
C ALA A 630 -40.04 5.92 19.52
N SER A 631 -40.29 7.08 18.90
CA SER A 631 -41.62 7.67 18.76
C SER A 631 -42.36 7.22 17.49
N GLN A 632 -41.68 6.51 16.59
CA GLN A 632 -42.30 6.06 15.35
C GLN A 632 -43.24 4.87 15.62
N SER A 633 -44.42 4.87 15.01
CA SER A 633 -45.35 3.73 15.05
C SER A 633 -44.84 2.55 14.22
N GLN A 634 -43.96 2.82 13.24
CA GLN A 634 -43.43 1.87 12.27
C GLN A 634 -42.00 2.29 11.88
N THR A 635 -41.06 1.34 11.87
CA THR A 635 -39.61 1.57 11.69
C THR A 635 -38.95 0.68 10.63
N GLY A 636 -39.70 -0.23 9.98
CA GLY A 636 -39.17 -1.24 9.06
C GLY A 636 -38.20 -2.23 9.73
N GLN A 637 -37.26 -2.80 8.95
CA GLN A 637 -36.31 -3.82 9.39
C GLN A 637 -34.87 -3.26 9.41
N ILE A 638 -34.33 -3.08 10.62
CA ILE A 638 -33.02 -2.47 10.85
C ILE A 638 -32.14 -3.47 11.59
N CYS A 639 -31.11 -3.99 10.94
CA CYS A 639 -30.27 -5.07 11.46
C CYS A 639 -28.79 -4.68 11.47
N PHE A 640 -28.12 -4.90 12.61
CA PHE A 640 -26.69 -4.65 12.82
C PHE A 640 -25.98 -5.91 13.30
N GLY A 641 -24.88 -6.28 12.65
CA GLY A 641 -24.01 -7.36 13.10
C GLY A 641 -22.53 -7.01 13.01
N GLY A 642 -21.70 -7.49 13.93
CA GLY A 642 -20.25 -7.29 13.85
C GLY A 642 -19.61 -7.94 12.62
N PHE A 643 -20.29 -8.92 12.01
CA PHE A 643 -19.90 -9.53 10.74
C PHE A 643 -20.93 -9.30 9.63
N ILE A 644 -22.19 -9.74 9.82
CA ILE A 644 -23.24 -9.65 8.79
C ILE A 644 -24.45 -8.89 9.34
N GLY A 645 -25.00 -7.94 8.57
CA GLY A 645 -26.24 -7.26 8.95
C GLY A 645 -27.46 -8.18 8.83
N TYR A 646 -27.66 -8.77 7.65
CA TYR A 646 -28.80 -9.66 7.36
C TYR A 646 -28.42 -10.86 6.50
N TRP A 647 -28.81 -12.06 6.92
CA TRP A 647 -28.57 -13.30 6.16
C TRP A 647 -29.89 -14.03 5.88
N THR A 648 -30.22 -14.22 4.60
CA THR A 648 -31.24 -15.20 4.19
C THR A 648 -30.60 -16.58 4.12
N GLU A 649 -31.09 -17.53 4.91
CA GLU A 649 -30.54 -18.86 5.28
C GLU A 649 -30.04 -19.82 4.17
N ASN A 650 -29.84 -19.34 2.95
CA ASN A 650 -29.20 -20.04 1.84
C ASN A 650 -27.70 -19.69 1.80
N GLY A 651 -26.84 -20.70 1.83
CA GLY A 651 -25.39 -20.51 1.81
C GLY A 651 -24.67 -21.24 2.94
N THR A 652 -23.36 -21.06 3.01
CA THR A 652 -22.52 -21.65 4.06
C THR A 652 -21.53 -20.63 4.59
N MET A 653 -21.33 -20.60 5.90
CA MET A 653 -20.29 -19.79 6.50
C MET A 653 -19.46 -20.60 7.50
N PHE A 654 -18.14 -20.59 7.37
CA PHE A 654 -17.27 -21.30 8.29
C PHE A 654 -16.01 -20.49 8.60
N PHE A 655 -15.48 -20.67 9.81
CA PHE A 655 -14.18 -20.09 10.22
C PHE A 655 -14.13 -18.57 10.10
N CYS A 656 -15.25 -17.90 10.39
CA CYS A 656 -15.37 -16.46 10.27
C CYS A 656 -15.39 -15.77 11.63
N TYR A 657 -14.90 -14.54 11.68
CA TYR A 657 -14.84 -13.74 12.90
C TYR A 657 -15.39 -12.33 12.69
N GLY A 658 -16.28 -11.88 13.57
CA GLY A 658 -16.72 -10.48 13.61
C GLY A 658 -16.67 -9.97 15.03
N ASP A 659 -15.90 -8.91 15.27
CA ASP A 659 -15.64 -8.42 16.62
C ASP A 659 -16.92 -8.09 17.39
N GLY A 660 -17.79 -7.26 16.82
CA GLY A 660 -19.11 -6.98 17.38
C GLY A 660 -19.12 -6.19 18.69
N THR A 661 -17.97 -5.75 19.22
CA THR A 661 -17.93 -4.98 20.48
C THR A 661 -18.48 -3.57 20.34
N SER A 662 -18.45 -3.05 19.10
CA SER A 662 -18.81 -1.68 18.76
C SER A 662 -19.92 -1.67 17.71
N ILE A 663 -21.14 -2.04 18.13
CA ILE A 663 -22.36 -1.98 17.32
C ILE A 663 -23.45 -1.19 18.06
N PRO A 664 -24.46 -0.63 17.35
CA PRO A 664 -25.58 0.05 17.99
C PRO A 664 -26.33 -0.90 18.93
N SER A 665 -26.63 -0.44 20.14
CA SER A 665 -27.38 -1.24 21.11
C SER A 665 -28.87 -1.18 20.83
N SER A 666 -29.54 -2.32 20.72
CA SER A 666 -31.00 -2.35 20.56
C SER A 666 -31.75 -1.63 21.69
N HIS A 667 -31.16 -1.55 22.89
CA HIS A 667 -31.72 -0.84 24.03
C HIS A 667 -31.80 0.68 23.81
N ASP A 668 -30.75 1.27 23.23
CA ASP A 668 -30.68 2.71 22.96
C ASP A 668 -31.72 3.16 21.94
N PHE A 669 -32.23 2.20 21.15
CA PHE A 669 -33.24 2.39 20.11
C PHE A 669 -34.61 1.80 20.50
N SER A 670 -34.90 1.63 21.80
CA SER A 670 -36.19 1.11 22.30
C SER A 670 -36.61 -0.22 21.67
N SER A 671 -35.64 -1.09 21.40
CA SER A 671 -35.82 -2.41 20.75
C SER A 671 -36.45 -2.33 19.35
N ARG A 672 -36.30 -1.19 18.66
CA ARG A 672 -36.76 -1.00 17.27
C ARG A 672 -35.77 -1.51 16.21
N ILE A 673 -34.57 -1.90 16.63
CA ILE A 673 -33.52 -2.45 15.77
C ILE A 673 -33.12 -3.83 16.30
N PHE A 674 -32.62 -4.67 15.40
CA PHE A 674 -31.97 -5.94 15.69
C PHE A 674 -30.46 -5.72 15.73
N SER A 675 -29.80 -6.13 16.80
CA SER A 675 -28.37 -5.92 16.97
C SER A 675 -27.77 -7.07 17.75
N GLU A 676 -26.88 -7.80 17.09
CA GLU A 676 -26.25 -9.01 17.61
C GLU A 676 -24.76 -8.96 17.28
N GLU A 677 -23.91 -9.51 18.14
CA GLU A 677 -22.45 -9.33 17.99
C GLU A 677 -21.90 -9.87 16.67
N PHE A 678 -22.47 -10.96 16.13
CA PHE A 678 -21.98 -11.57 14.89
C PHE A 678 -22.92 -11.29 13.70
N ILE A 679 -24.18 -11.71 13.78
CA ILE A 679 -25.17 -11.58 12.68
C ILE A 679 -26.43 -10.91 13.20
N GLY A 680 -26.76 -9.72 12.68
CA GLY A 680 -27.90 -8.95 13.16
C GLY A 680 -29.24 -9.67 13.03
N TYR A 681 -29.44 -10.42 11.94
CA TYR A 681 -30.58 -11.32 11.77
C TYR A 681 -30.26 -12.44 10.78
N GLY A 682 -30.49 -13.70 11.18
CA GLY A 682 -30.23 -14.89 10.37
C GLY A 682 -29.75 -16.07 11.22
N LYS A 683 -29.18 -17.08 10.56
CA LYS A 683 -28.60 -18.26 11.20
C LYS A 683 -27.11 -18.06 11.44
N ILE A 684 -26.54 -18.63 12.50
CA ILE A 684 -25.08 -18.75 12.65
C ILE A 684 -24.70 -20.20 12.34
N ASP A 685 -23.71 -20.39 11.46
CA ASP A 685 -23.14 -21.70 11.16
C ASP A 685 -22.00 -22.04 12.15
N GLU A 686 -21.59 -23.31 12.17
CA GLU A 686 -20.56 -23.79 13.10
C GLU A 686 -19.20 -23.12 12.85
N TYR A 687 -18.39 -22.99 13.91
CA TYR A 687 -17.02 -22.43 13.87
C TYR A 687 -16.94 -20.97 13.44
N CYS A 688 -17.99 -20.19 13.70
CA CYS A 688 -17.99 -18.74 13.56
C CYS A 688 -18.03 -18.06 14.94
N PHE A 689 -17.31 -16.95 15.09
CA PHE A 689 -17.04 -16.37 16.39
C PHE A 689 -17.17 -14.85 16.41
N SER A 690 -17.49 -14.34 17.59
CA SER A 690 -17.44 -12.93 17.97
C SER A 690 -16.51 -12.69 19.15
N SER A 691 -16.34 -11.43 19.54
CA SER A 691 -15.53 -11.07 20.72
C SER A 691 -15.92 -11.84 21.99
N SER A 692 -17.21 -12.05 22.25
CA SER A 692 -17.68 -12.80 23.43
C SER A 692 -17.59 -14.32 23.30
N THR A 693 -17.47 -14.85 22.08
CA THR A 693 -17.52 -16.30 21.81
C THR A 693 -16.19 -16.92 21.41
N LEU A 694 -15.09 -16.16 21.37
CA LEU A 694 -13.72 -16.63 21.05
C LEU A 694 -13.23 -17.84 21.88
N MET A 695 -13.78 -18.07 23.08
CA MET A 695 -13.45 -19.22 23.94
C MET A 695 -11.93 -19.42 24.18
N GLY A 696 -11.15 -18.34 24.17
CA GLY A 696 -9.69 -18.37 24.39
C GLY A 696 -8.84 -18.62 23.13
N GLN A 697 -9.46 -18.77 21.96
CA GLN A 697 -8.77 -18.79 20.66
C GLN A 697 -8.38 -17.37 20.25
N THR A 698 -7.38 -17.23 19.38
CA THR A 698 -7.09 -15.99 18.66
C THR A 698 -7.85 -15.94 17.33
N VAL A 699 -7.96 -14.76 16.72
CA VAL A 699 -8.57 -14.65 15.38
C VAL A 699 -7.74 -15.40 14.33
N GLN A 700 -6.41 -15.47 14.50
CA GLN A 700 -5.54 -16.28 13.66
C GLN A 700 -5.91 -17.76 13.74
N ASP A 701 -6.18 -18.30 14.94
CA ASP A 701 -6.58 -19.70 15.12
C ASP A 701 -7.92 -20.02 14.44
N ILE A 702 -8.78 -19.02 14.31
CA ILE A 702 -10.09 -19.15 13.64
C ILE A 702 -9.91 -19.19 12.13
N VAL A 703 -9.24 -18.18 11.56
CA VAL A 703 -9.15 -18.03 10.09
C VAL A 703 -8.10 -18.96 9.47
N ALA A 704 -7.07 -19.34 10.21
CA ALA A 704 -6.04 -20.28 9.78
C ALA A 704 -5.80 -21.35 10.85
N PRO A 705 -6.77 -22.26 11.06
CA PRO A 705 -6.63 -23.32 12.05
C PRO A 705 -5.50 -24.26 11.65
N GLY A 706 -5.00 -25.05 12.61
CA GLY A 706 -3.90 -26.00 12.39
C GLY A 706 -4.20 -27.18 11.44
N SER A 707 -5.36 -27.20 10.78
CA SER A 707 -5.66 -28.07 9.65
C SER A 707 -6.07 -27.18 8.48
N PRO A 708 -5.39 -27.26 7.32
CA PRO A 708 -5.61 -26.33 6.22
C PRO A 708 -7.08 -26.32 5.77
N ILE A 709 -7.63 -25.13 5.63
CA ILE A 709 -8.95 -24.89 5.05
C ILE A 709 -8.76 -24.60 3.57
N GLU A 710 -9.35 -25.44 2.73
CA GLU A 710 -9.36 -25.23 1.28
C GLU A 710 -10.69 -24.66 0.77
N SER A 711 -10.63 -23.79 -0.24
CA SER A 711 -11.81 -23.38 -1.00
C SER A 711 -12.35 -24.50 -1.88
N ILE A 712 -13.64 -24.42 -2.20
CA ILE A 712 -14.31 -25.34 -3.13
C ILE A 712 -14.07 -24.97 -4.61
N VAL A 713 -13.73 -23.71 -4.88
CA VAL A 713 -13.43 -23.17 -6.21
C VAL A 713 -11.94 -22.86 -6.34
N ASP A 714 -11.42 -22.96 -7.56
CA ASP A 714 -10.06 -22.55 -7.88
C ASP A 714 -9.98 -21.04 -8.18
N TYR A 715 -8.92 -20.42 -7.70
CA TYR A 715 -8.63 -19.00 -7.92
C TYR A 715 -7.38 -18.83 -8.80
N PRO A 716 -7.35 -17.82 -9.67
CA PRO A 716 -6.15 -17.47 -10.42
C PRO A 716 -5.11 -16.84 -9.50
N PHE A 717 -3.85 -17.23 -9.68
CA PHE A 717 -2.72 -16.60 -9.01
C PHE A 717 -1.75 -16.02 -10.02
N ILE A 718 -1.12 -14.90 -9.66
CA ILE A 718 -0.14 -14.21 -10.49
C ILE A 718 1.22 -14.84 -10.27
N LYS A 719 1.95 -15.08 -11.36
CA LYS A 719 3.37 -15.37 -11.34
C LYS A 719 4.11 -14.12 -11.80
N TYR A 720 5.20 -13.80 -11.13
CA TYR A 720 6.13 -12.81 -11.65
C TYR A 720 6.99 -13.48 -12.74
N ASP A 721 6.90 -12.98 -13.98
CA ASP A 721 7.75 -13.42 -15.08
C ASP A 721 9.01 -12.56 -15.11
N PHE A 722 10.10 -13.12 -14.60
CA PHE A 722 11.42 -12.49 -14.56
C PHE A 722 11.99 -12.21 -15.98
N SER A 723 11.53 -12.91 -17.02
CA SER A 723 12.05 -12.74 -18.39
C SER A 723 11.59 -11.42 -19.05
N ILE A 724 10.45 -10.92 -18.61
CA ILE A 724 9.81 -9.70 -19.12
C ILE A 724 9.51 -8.72 -17.98
N ASN A 725 10.07 -8.96 -16.80
CA ASN A 725 9.95 -8.13 -15.61
C ASN A 725 8.51 -7.67 -15.36
N SER A 726 7.58 -8.62 -15.38
CA SER A 726 6.17 -8.29 -15.32
C SER A 726 5.33 -9.35 -14.61
N TYR A 727 4.26 -8.89 -13.97
CA TYR A 727 3.27 -9.74 -13.32
C TYR A 727 2.34 -10.34 -14.39
N TRP A 728 2.37 -11.66 -14.58
CA TRP A 728 1.51 -12.33 -15.57
C TRP A 728 0.63 -13.39 -14.94
N THR A 729 -0.53 -13.54 -15.56
CA THR A 729 -1.41 -14.70 -15.39
C THR A 729 -1.39 -15.48 -16.70
N ASP A 730 -0.68 -16.61 -16.79
CA ASP A 730 -0.98 -17.58 -17.85
C ASP A 730 -2.27 -18.30 -17.47
N TYR A 731 -3.38 -17.79 -18.00
CA TYR A 731 -4.73 -18.25 -17.71
C TYR A 731 -5.00 -19.71 -18.09
N ARG A 732 -4.08 -20.36 -18.81
CA ARG A 732 -4.27 -21.75 -19.24
C ARG A 732 -3.75 -22.78 -18.24
N PHE A 733 -3.00 -22.39 -17.20
CA PHE A 733 -2.27 -23.37 -16.38
C PHE A 733 -2.16 -23.13 -14.86
N TYR A 734 -2.57 -21.99 -14.29
CA TYR A 734 -2.36 -21.72 -12.84
C TYR A 734 -3.59 -21.16 -12.12
N SER A 735 -4.62 -21.97 -11.96
CA SER A 735 -5.60 -21.79 -10.88
C SER A 735 -5.43 -22.91 -9.87
N LYS A 736 -5.47 -22.57 -8.58
CA LYS A 736 -5.45 -23.55 -7.49
C LYS A 736 -6.49 -23.17 -6.46
N LYS A 737 -6.85 -24.10 -5.59
CA LYS A 737 -7.67 -23.78 -4.43
C LYS A 737 -6.95 -22.77 -3.54
N TRP A 738 -7.73 -21.88 -2.97
CA TRP A 738 -7.29 -21.06 -1.86
C TRP A 738 -7.13 -21.96 -0.63
N ASP A 739 -5.99 -21.87 0.05
CA ASP A 739 -5.64 -22.64 1.24
C ASP A 739 -5.14 -21.73 2.37
N SER A 740 -5.78 -21.82 3.54
CA SER A 740 -5.50 -20.96 4.69
C SER A 740 -4.07 -20.97 5.19
N GLU A 741 -3.29 -22.05 5.01
CA GLU A 741 -1.89 -22.09 5.45
C GLU A 741 -0.96 -21.24 4.58
N TYR A 742 -1.27 -21.11 3.29
CA TYR A 742 -0.44 -20.38 2.33
C TYR A 742 -0.88 -18.92 2.16
N PHE A 743 -2.18 -18.63 2.35
CA PHE A 743 -2.74 -17.32 2.07
C PHE A 743 -2.94 -16.44 3.30
N TRP A 744 -2.93 -16.99 4.50
CA TRP A 744 -2.70 -16.20 5.72
C TRP A 744 -1.24 -16.28 6.11
N LYS A 745 -0.67 -15.18 6.61
CA LYS A 745 0.67 -15.22 7.20
C LYS A 745 0.65 -16.19 8.39
N SER A 746 1.63 -17.09 8.43
CA SER A 746 1.79 -18.08 9.50
C SER A 746 2.07 -17.46 10.87
N THR A 747 2.72 -16.29 10.89
CA THR A 747 2.96 -15.51 12.11
C THR A 747 2.46 -14.08 11.86
N PRO A 748 1.35 -13.65 12.48
CA PRO A 748 0.86 -12.29 12.32
C PRO A 748 1.76 -11.30 13.07
N ASP A 749 1.99 -10.13 12.46
CA ASP A 749 2.78 -9.03 13.05
C ASP A 749 2.13 -8.52 14.37
N GLU A 750 0.81 -8.70 14.49
CA GLU A 750 0.01 -8.34 15.65
C GLU A 750 -0.99 -9.48 15.95
N GLN A 751 -0.99 -9.95 17.19
CA GLN A 751 -1.61 -11.22 17.60
C GLN A 751 -3.15 -11.29 17.45
N GLY A 752 -3.80 -10.18 17.06
CA GLY A 752 -5.23 -10.08 16.75
C GLY A 752 -5.58 -9.74 15.30
N HIS A 753 -4.62 -9.40 14.45
CA HIS A 753 -4.89 -8.95 13.08
C HIS A 753 -4.17 -9.83 12.04
N PRO A 754 -4.72 -11.01 11.71
CA PRO A 754 -4.20 -11.86 10.65
C PRO A 754 -4.04 -11.09 9.34
N ARG A 755 -2.92 -11.30 8.65
CA ARG A 755 -2.62 -10.63 7.39
C ARG A 755 -2.56 -11.63 6.26
N ILE A 756 -3.07 -11.22 5.10
CA ILE A 756 -2.95 -11.98 3.86
C ILE A 756 -1.45 -12.12 3.51
N SER A 757 -1.04 -13.32 3.13
CA SER A 757 0.26 -13.61 2.53
C SER A 757 0.20 -13.32 1.04
N TYR A 758 1.14 -12.50 0.56
CA TYR A 758 1.34 -12.22 -0.86
C TYR A 758 2.52 -13.00 -1.45
N GLU A 759 3.19 -13.82 -0.63
CA GLU A 759 4.27 -14.72 -1.04
C GLU A 759 3.67 -15.96 -1.70
N ILE A 760 3.26 -15.82 -2.96
CA ILE A 760 2.73 -16.93 -3.76
C ILE A 760 3.88 -17.50 -4.58
N GLU A 761 4.92 -17.99 -3.91
CA GLU A 761 5.78 -18.98 -4.55
C GLU A 761 5.07 -20.32 -4.43
N ASP A 762 4.80 -20.97 -5.56
CA ASP A 762 4.31 -22.34 -5.56
C ASP A 762 5.49 -23.26 -5.19
N PRO A 763 5.50 -23.86 -3.99
CA PRO A 763 6.61 -24.72 -3.56
C PRO A 763 6.70 -26.03 -4.35
N THR A 764 5.73 -26.30 -5.24
CA THR A 764 5.69 -27.51 -6.09
C THR A 764 6.21 -27.27 -7.51
N LEU A 765 6.55 -26.03 -7.86
CA LEU A 765 7.20 -25.72 -9.13
C LEU A 765 8.70 -25.51 -8.92
N PRO A 766 9.55 -26.18 -9.72
CA PRO A 766 11.00 -26.05 -9.65
C PRO A 766 11.51 -24.67 -10.09
#